data_AF-A0A919YTF3-F1
#
_entry.id   AF-A0A919YTF3-F1
#
_cell.length_a   1.000
_cell.length_b   1.000
_cell.length_c   1.000
_cell.angle_alpha   90.00
_cell.angle_beta   90.00
_cell.angle_gamma   90.00
#
_symmetry.space_group_name_H-M   'P 1'
#
loop_
_entity.id
_entity.type
_entity.pdbx_description
1 polymer ?
#
loop_
_entity_poly.entity_id
_entity_poly.type
_entity_poly.pdbx_seq_one_letter_code
_entity_poly.pdbx_strand_id
1 'polypeptide(L)'
;MSIAALYELQERLYHTAIAGVNMINEDFRLQRSIEQFEQAAGASPVFKKIAEQLKPLREPQTSDKTTALMDALALIDAVLYTQGATEVSGELEPVALKGSGSNYNETRYSELYGLKAALTEKGSGRYELVKDAFEAKSPALSDFRLRSVLIAALGDSYSEMADLVAEILASGDSGIVPLLKQHFDAKGKREMARRVEIIEKLAKEQENEFYLSLLEKSSSVVRLAAVHALKHDEANAELLMGLAETEKGEIREAAYSSLHHLKQLDRGTRAFWLKHAEHSPSEVATYLFDDTGDDLSDTIAGKLRVLLDALASDPKLSEKSAKQYRELNSFLYMSTNKASTELIKLFADIAPQAKSLTKVKVQPTTSYGYYGQEANSDLLREINLLITHGIVLNYNERLVEAGSYLYETCGLPYLHAGFCAALVSKPAAEVYEQFAPFLSDKHTAEIIVTALSFVSYDEEQRAHYLYASSFDGAVNWWQTHTGKRLHEQLDPRWLPLLISDEIRSISKYKLLSRQRNRIVSNFTKDDARERYDVMLMSIMNTNHEETVALLKEHFTQGANECYSEIPVIALHRLGVTEFKEWVVGLFLQPSYPHYYLQYLCKRLKLTSEQTIAVLENLIELAKEKKLKDRYFTVERLEETVERIRTDENAYW
;
A
#
# COMPACT_ATOMS: atom_id res chain seq x y z
N MET A 1 -14.56 -4.13 -66.27
CA MET A 1 -15.79 -3.85 -65.50
C MET A 1 -15.37 -3.50 -64.09
N SER A 2 -15.95 -2.44 -63.55
CA SER A 2 -15.46 -1.87 -62.30
C SER A 2 -15.92 -2.71 -61.12
N ILE A 3 -14.99 -3.07 -60.23
CA ILE A 3 -15.28 -3.58 -58.88
C ILE A 3 -16.27 -2.66 -58.14
N ALA A 4 -16.38 -1.39 -58.54
CA ALA A 4 -17.39 -0.45 -58.03
C ALA A 4 -18.84 -0.92 -58.26
N ALA A 5 -19.14 -1.63 -59.35
CA ALA A 5 -20.47 -2.17 -59.58
C ALA A 5 -20.82 -3.30 -58.60
N LEU A 6 -19.81 -4.08 -58.18
CA LEU A 6 -19.97 -5.07 -57.11
C LEU A 6 -20.13 -4.40 -55.75
N TYR A 7 -19.37 -3.35 -55.45
CA TYR A 7 -19.53 -2.58 -54.22
C TYR A 7 -20.90 -1.91 -54.12
N GLU A 8 -21.38 -1.30 -55.21
CA GLU A 8 -22.72 -0.68 -55.24
C GLU A 8 -23.83 -1.72 -55.05
N LEU A 9 -23.70 -2.88 -55.68
CA LEU A 9 -24.64 -3.99 -55.51
C LEU A 9 -24.60 -4.56 -54.08
N GLN A 10 -23.41 -4.76 -53.52
CA GLN A 10 -23.19 -5.23 -52.14
C GLN A 10 -23.83 -4.28 -51.13
N GLU A 11 -23.56 -2.97 -51.26
CA GLU A 11 -24.11 -1.93 -50.40
C GLU A 11 -25.65 -1.94 -50.44
N ARG A 12 -26.24 -2.08 -51.62
CA ARG A 12 -27.71 -2.15 -51.78
C ARG A 12 -28.29 -3.42 -51.15
N LEU A 13 -27.68 -4.58 -51.36
CA LEU A 13 -28.13 -5.82 -50.74
C LEU A 13 -28.05 -5.77 -49.21
N TYR A 14 -26.99 -5.17 -48.64
CA TYR A 14 -26.89 -4.93 -47.19
C TYR A 14 -27.99 -3.98 -46.68
N HIS A 15 -28.26 -2.89 -47.39
CA HIS A 15 -29.36 -2.00 -47.03
C HIS A 15 -30.71 -2.71 -47.06
N THR A 16 -30.95 -3.57 -48.05
CA THR A 16 -32.18 -4.35 -48.12
C THR A 16 -32.25 -5.42 -47.04
N ALA A 17 -31.12 -6.02 -46.65
CA ALA A 17 -31.06 -6.94 -45.50
C ALA A 17 -31.44 -6.25 -44.18
N ILE A 18 -31.01 -4.99 -43.99
CA ILE A 18 -31.35 -4.17 -42.82
C ILE A 18 -32.82 -3.72 -42.85
N ALA A 19 -33.32 -3.29 -44.02
CA ALA A 19 -34.69 -2.82 -44.19
C ALA A 19 -35.74 -3.96 -44.17
N GLY A 20 -35.31 -5.19 -44.47
CA GLY A 20 -36.15 -6.39 -44.49
C GLY A 20 -36.49 -6.87 -45.91
N VAL A 21 -36.46 -8.19 -46.10
CA VAL A 21 -36.63 -8.88 -47.40
C VAL A 21 -37.96 -8.60 -48.10
N ASN A 22 -38.97 -8.16 -47.36
CA ASN A 22 -40.28 -7.80 -47.93
C ASN A 22 -40.20 -6.55 -48.84
N MET A 23 -39.18 -5.71 -48.67
CA MET A 23 -39.00 -4.47 -49.43
C MET A 23 -38.22 -4.67 -50.74
N ILE A 24 -37.68 -5.87 -51.02
CA ILE A 24 -36.83 -6.16 -52.19
C ILE A 24 -37.52 -5.78 -53.52
N ASN A 25 -38.83 -6.06 -53.63
CA ASN A 25 -39.61 -5.78 -54.83
C ASN A 25 -39.91 -4.28 -55.00
N GLU A 26 -39.90 -3.52 -53.90
CA GLU A 26 -40.23 -2.08 -53.86
C GLU A 26 -38.97 -1.20 -53.95
N ASP A 27 -37.78 -1.78 -53.73
CA ASP A 27 -36.50 -1.11 -53.85
C ASP A 27 -36.07 -0.98 -55.31
N PHE A 28 -36.52 0.11 -55.96
CA PHE A 28 -36.13 0.42 -57.34
C PHE A 28 -34.60 0.55 -57.52
N ARG A 29 -33.87 0.94 -56.47
CA ARG A 29 -32.42 1.14 -56.53
C ARG A 29 -31.74 -0.23 -56.58
N LEU A 30 -32.18 -1.18 -55.77
CA LEU A 30 -31.72 -2.56 -55.82
C LEU A 30 -32.01 -3.18 -57.20
N GLN A 31 -33.24 -3.03 -57.72
CA GLN A 31 -33.57 -3.55 -59.05
C GLN A 31 -32.66 -2.97 -60.14
N ARG A 32 -32.39 -1.67 -60.08
CA ARG A 32 -31.47 -1.00 -61.00
C ARG A 32 -30.03 -1.49 -60.85
N SER A 33 -29.53 -1.68 -59.62
CA SER A 33 -28.19 -2.22 -59.38
C SER A 33 -28.05 -3.66 -59.88
N ILE A 34 -29.10 -4.49 -59.72
CA ILE A 34 -29.13 -5.86 -60.28
C ILE A 34 -29.09 -5.80 -61.82
N GLU A 35 -29.91 -4.96 -62.46
CA GLU A 35 -29.92 -4.82 -63.92
C GLU A 35 -28.60 -4.32 -64.49
N GLN A 36 -27.97 -3.34 -63.81
CA GLN A 36 -26.65 -2.84 -64.19
C GLN A 36 -25.58 -3.93 -64.04
N PHE A 37 -25.68 -4.76 -63.00
CA PHE A 37 -24.76 -5.88 -62.80
C PHE A 37 -25.01 -7.04 -63.78
N GLU A 38 -26.24 -7.30 -64.21
CA GLU A 38 -26.56 -8.33 -65.21
C GLU A 38 -25.86 -8.07 -66.56
N GLN A 39 -25.68 -6.80 -66.94
CA GLN A 39 -24.89 -6.41 -68.12
C GLN A 39 -23.43 -6.87 -68.00
N ALA A 40 -22.95 -7.09 -66.77
CA ALA A 40 -21.63 -7.59 -66.45
C ALA A 40 -21.51 -9.11 -66.37
N ALA A 41 -22.63 -9.85 -66.41
CA ALA A 41 -22.66 -11.30 -66.21
C ALA A 41 -21.79 -12.07 -67.24
N GLY A 42 -21.66 -11.56 -68.47
CA GLY A 42 -20.84 -12.18 -69.52
C GLY A 42 -19.33 -12.01 -69.36
N ALA A 43 -18.86 -11.14 -68.46
CA ALA A 43 -17.45 -10.82 -68.33
C ALA A 43 -16.63 -11.84 -67.55
N SER A 44 -17.27 -12.64 -66.67
CA SER A 44 -16.60 -13.74 -65.98
C SER A 44 -17.59 -14.83 -65.52
N PRO A 45 -17.14 -16.09 -65.36
CA PRO A 45 -17.98 -17.15 -64.80
C PRO A 45 -18.52 -16.84 -63.40
N VAL A 46 -17.75 -16.07 -62.62
CA VAL A 46 -18.12 -15.64 -61.27
C VAL A 46 -19.24 -14.61 -61.31
N PHE A 47 -19.17 -13.63 -62.21
CA PHE A 47 -20.24 -12.63 -62.38
C PHE A 47 -21.51 -13.25 -62.93
N LYS A 48 -21.37 -14.23 -63.82
CA LYS A 48 -22.50 -15.04 -64.28
C LYS A 48 -23.19 -15.75 -63.12
N LYS A 49 -22.43 -16.36 -62.21
CA LYS A 49 -22.97 -17.04 -61.02
C LYS A 49 -23.66 -16.07 -60.05
N ILE A 50 -23.07 -14.89 -59.82
CA ILE A 50 -23.71 -13.82 -59.02
C ILE A 50 -25.04 -13.40 -59.67
N ALA A 51 -25.03 -13.10 -60.97
CA ALA A 51 -26.26 -12.71 -61.69
C ALA A 51 -27.35 -13.79 -61.65
N GLU A 52 -26.97 -15.07 -61.71
CA GLU A 52 -27.90 -16.20 -61.54
C GLU A 52 -28.50 -16.26 -60.12
N GLN A 53 -27.71 -16.02 -59.08
CA GLN A 53 -28.17 -16.00 -57.69
C GLN A 53 -29.04 -14.79 -57.34
N LEU A 54 -28.98 -13.70 -58.11
CA LEU A 54 -29.82 -12.52 -57.91
C LEU A 54 -31.23 -12.67 -58.51
N LYS A 55 -31.44 -13.57 -59.48
CA LYS A 55 -32.73 -13.74 -60.17
C LYS A 55 -33.91 -14.00 -59.21
N PRO A 56 -33.80 -14.90 -58.21
CA PRO A 56 -34.90 -15.17 -57.28
C PRO A 56 -35.32 -13.95 -56.45
N LEU A 57 -34.45 -12.95 -56.28
CA LEU A 57 -34.78 -11.71 -55.57
C LEU A 57 -35.78 -10.84 -56.34
N ARG A 58 -35.80 -10.94 -57.67
CA ARG A 58 -36.71 -10.18 -58.55
C ARG A 58 -38.08 -10.84 -58.70
N GLU A 59 -38.19 -12.12 -58.39
CA GLU A 59 -39.40 -12.89 -58.57
C GLU A 59 -40.38 -12.66 -57.39
N PRO A 60 -41.62 -12.18 -57.65
CA PRO A 60 -42.59 -11.93 -56.59
C PRO A 60 -43.00 -13.18 -55.79
N GLN A 61 -42.87 -14.37 -56.40
CA GLN A 61 -43.36 -15.65 -55.84
C GLN A 61 -42.27 -16.51 -55.19
N THR A 62 -41.02 -16.03 -55.08
CA THR A 62 -39.94 -16.76 -54.40
C THR A 62 -40.28 -16.97 -52.93
N SER A 63 -40.43 -18.22 -52.49
CA SER A 63 -40.83 -18.56 -51.12
C SER A 63 -39.74 -18.31 -50.08
N ASP A 64 -38.47 -18.24 -50.50
CA ASP A 64 -37.32 -18.05 -49.61
C ASP A 64 -36.36 -16.95 -50.10
N LYS A 65 -36.87 -15.71 -50.08
CA LYS A 65 -36.06 -14.52 -50.44
C LYS A 65 -34.93 -14.25 -49.46
N THR A 66 -35.05 -14.70 -48.22
CA THR A 66 -34.03 -14.55 -47.18
C THR A 66 -32.79 -15.37 -47.55
N THR A 67 -32.95 -16.65 -47.86
CA THR A 67 -31.82 -17.49 -48.27
C THR A 67 -31.19 -16.98 -49.57
N ALA A 68 -32.00 -16.60 -50.56
CA ALA A 68 -31.50 -16.05 -51.82
C ALA A 68 -30.66 -14.76 -51.62
N LEU A 69 -31.09 -13.89 -50.70
CA LEU A 69 -30.38 -12.65 -50.38
C LEU A 69 -29.04 -12.94 -49.70
N MET A 70 -29.05 -13.86 -48.73
CA MET A 70 -27.85 -14.25 -47.98
C MET A 70 -26.84 -14.98 -48.87
N ASP A 71 -27.29 -15.87 -49.75
CA ASP A 71 -26.42 -16.57 -50.70
C ASP A 71 -25.75 -15.61 -51.69
N ALA A 72 -26.52 -14.64 -52.21
CA ALA A 72 -25.98 -13.62 -53.10
C ALA A 72 -24.96 -12.71 -52.39
N LEU A 73 -25.26 -12.26 -51.17
CA LEU A 73 -24.33 -11.49 -50.33
C LEU A 73 -23.05 -12.28 -50.05
N ALA A 74 -23.17 -13.55 -49.65
CA ALA A 74 -22.01 -14.39 -49.34
C ALA A 74 -21.10 -14.58 -50.57
N LEU A 75 -21.66 -14.78 -51.77
CA LEU A 75 -20.86 -14.90 -52.98
C LEU A 75 -20.21 -13.56 -53.36
N ILE A 76 -20.94 -12.45 -53.27
CA ILE A 76 -20.40 -11.11 -53.56
C ILE A 76 -19.27 -10.76 -52.59
N ASP A 77 -19.45 -11.03 -51.30
CA ASP A 77 -18.43 -10.81 -50.27
C ASP A 77 -17.18 -11.64 -50.51
N ALA A 78 -17.33 -12.93 -50.87
CA ALA A 78 -16.18 -13.79 -51.20
C ALA A 78 -15.39 -13.27 -52.42
N VAL A 79 -16.09 -12.71 -53.40
CA VAL A 79 -15.45 -12.13 -54.60
C VAL A 79 -14.76 -10.81 -54.26
N LEU A 80 -15.40 -9.93 -53.50
CA LEU A 80 -14.79 -8.68 -53.06
C LEU A 80 -13.61 -8.91 -52.13
N TYR A 81 -13.67 -9.91 -51.25
CA TYR A 81 -12.56 -10.30 -50.38
C TYR A 81 -11.33 -10.77 -51.17
N THR A 82 -11.53 -11.44 -52.31
CA THR A 82 -10.44 -11.96 -53.15
C THR A 82 -9.95 -10.98 -54.22
N GLN A 83 -10.76 -9.97 -54.59
CA GLN A 83 -10.43 -9.00 -55.63
C GLN A 83 -10.22 -7.58 -55.08
N GLY A 84 -10.44 -7.35 -53.79
CA GLY A 84 -10.16 -6.09 -53.12
C GLY A 84 -8.67 -5.79 -53.16
N ALA A 85 -8.31 -4.59 -53.59
CA ALA A 85 -6.92 -4.14 -53.53
C ALA A 85 -6.52 -3.96 -52.05
N THR A 86 -5.56 -4.75 -51.57
CA THR A 86 -4.95 -4.60 -50.24
C THR A 86 -3.68 -3.74 -50.28
N GLU A 87 -3.32 -3.23 -51.46
CA GLU A 87 -2.15 -2.38 -51.64
C GLU A 87 -2.43 -0.98 -51.08
N VAL A 88 -1.59 -0.56 -50.13
CA VAL A 88 -1.57 0.82 -49.65
C VAL A 88 -0.71 1.63 -50.61
N SER A 89 -1.27 2.71 -51.18
CA SER A 89 -0.52 3.61 -52.06
C SER A 89 0.53 4.39 -51.26
N GLY A 90 1.82 4.26 -51.61
CA GLY A 90 2.91 5.04 -51.01
C GLY A 90 4.17 4.21 -50.73
N GLU A 91 5.21 4.86 -50.21
CA GLU A 91 6.39 4.19 -49.69
C GLU A 91 6.07 3.56 -48.33
N LEU A 92 6.40 2.28 -48.15
CA LEU A 92 6.16 1.58 -46.90
C LEU A 92 7.21 1.96 -45.87
N GLU A 93 6.78 2.50 -44.74
CA GLU A 93 7.66 2.81 -43.61
C GLU A 93 7.59 1.73 -42.52
N PRO A 94 8.70 1.43 -41.83
CA PRO A 94 8.67 0.56 -40.67
C PRO A 94 7.75 1.15 -39.59
N VAL A 95 6.87 0.32 -39.03
CA VAL A 95 6.05 0.72 -37.87
C VAL A 95 6.97 1.11 -36.72
N ALA A 96 6.95 2.38 -36.34
CA ALA A 96 7.84 2.95 -35.32
C ALA A 96 7.69 2.29 -33.94
N LEU A 97 6.54 1.70 -33.65
CA LEU A 97 6.19 1.08 -32.38
C LEU A 97 6.44 -0.44 -32.43
N LYS A 98 7.71 -0.85 -32.49
CA LYS A 98 8.06 -2.26 -32.25
C LYS A 98 7.88 -2.58 -30.76
N GLY A 99 7.10 -3.61 -30.44
CA GLY A 99 6.96 -4.12 -29.06
C GLY A 99 5.88 -3.45 -28.20
N SER A 100 4.99 -2.62 -28.76
CA SER A 100 3.92 -1.93 -28.02
C SER A 100 2.70 -2.81 -27.64
N GLY A 101 2.84 -4.14 -27.67
CA GLY A 101 1.92 -5.09 -27.04
C GLY A 101 1.43 -6.22 -27.93
N SER A 102 1.44 -7.43 -27.39
CA SER A 102 0.83 -8.66 -27.96
C SER A 102 -0.52 -9.02 -27.32
N ASN A 103 -1.09 -8.16 -26.48
CA ASN A 103 -2.29 -8.49 -25.70
C ASN A 103 -3.55 -8.10 -26.48
N TYR A 104 -3.87 -8.89 -27.50
CA TYR A 104 -5.23 -8.92 -28.04
C TYR A 104 -6.13 -9.61 -27.00
N ASN A 105 -7.04 -8.85 -26.43
CA ASN A 105 -8.07 -9.37 -25.52
C ASN A 105 -9.42 -9.38 -26.27
N GLU A 106 -10.17 -10.48 -26.17
CA GLU A 106 -11.55 -10.59 -26.68
C GLU A 106 -12.55 -9.83 -25.80
N THR A 107 -12.23 -8.56 -25.51
CA THR A 107 -13.06 -7.68 -24.68
C THR A 107 -14.28 -7.21 -25.47
N ARG A 108 -15.46 -7.27 -24.84
CA ARG A 108 -16.71 -6.81 -25.46
C ARG A 108 -16.69 -5.31 -25.72
N TYR A 109 -17.29 -4.88 -26.84
CA TYR A 109 -17.34 -3.46 -27.20
C TYR A 109 -18.02 -2.60 -26.13
N SER A 110 -19.11 -3.07 -25.51
CA SER A 110 -19.84 -2.31 -24.48
C SER A 110 -18.98 -1.99 -23.25
N GLU A 111 -18.12 -2.91 -22.85
CA GLU A 111 -17.20 -2.73 -21.72
C GLU A 111 -16.09 -1.73 -22.08
N LEU A 112 -15.46 -1.90 -23.24
CA LEU A 112 -14.45 -0.96 -23.74
C LEU A 112 -15.01 0.44 -23.97
N TYR A 113 -16.22 0.53 -24.51
CA TYR A 113 -16.88 1.81 -24.75
C TYR A 113 -17.19 2.52 -23.43
N GLY A 114 -17.71 1.79 -22.42
CA GLY A 114 -17.96 2.35 -21.09
C GLY A 114 -16.69 2.91 -20.45
N LEU A 115 -15.59 2.14 -20.48
CA LEU A 115 -14.30 2.59 -19.96
C LEU A 115 -13.72 3.77 -20.76
N LYS A 116 -13.76 3.70 -22.09
CA LYS A 116 -13.32 4.80 -22.95
C LYS A 116 -14.10 6.08 -22.64
N ALA A 117 -15.43 6.01 -22.58
CA ALA A 117 -16.28 7.15 -22.28
C ALA A 117 -15.96 7.74 -20.89
N ALA A 118 -15.79 6.88 -19.88
CA ALA A 118 -15.40 7.32 -18.53
C ALA A 118 -14.05 8.06 -18.51
N LEU A 119 -13.10 7.65 -19.33
CA LEU A 119 -11.76 8.24 -19.42
C LEU A 119 -11.69 9.50 -20.30
N THR A 120 -12.59 9.67 -21.28
CA THR A 120 -12.53 10.79 -22.24
C THR A 120 -13.59 11.86 -22.04
N GLU A 121 -14.74 11.50 -21.45
CA GLU A 121 -15.89 12.39 -21.32
C GLU A 121 -15.98 13.01 -19.93
N LYS A 122 -16.90 13.98 -19.79
CA LYS A 122 -17.21 14.64 -18.52
C LYS A 122 -18.53 14.09 -17.96
N GLY A 123 -18.60 13.93 -16.64
CA GLY A 123 -19.78 13.41 -15.95
C GLY A 123 -19.47 12.95 -14.52
N SER A 124 -20.52 12.74 -13.72
CA SER A 124 -20.42 12.08 -12.42
C SER A 124 -20.28 10.56 -12.59
N GLY A 125 -19.71 9.86 -11.60
CA GLY A 125 -19.60 8.39 -11.59
C GLY A 125 -18.49 7.78 -12.47
N ARG A 126 -17.76 8.58 -13.25
CA ARG A 126 -16.67 8.10 -14.12
C ARG A 126 -15.53 7.44 -13.33
N TYR A 127 -15.18 8.01 -12.18
CA TYR A 127 -14.11 7.51 -11.32
C TYR A 127 -14.44 6.11 -10.78
N GLU A 128 -15.63 5.92 -10.19
CA GLU A 128 -16.04 4.63 -9.66
C GLU A 128 -16.05 3.54 -10.74
N LEU A 129 -16.51 3.86 -11.96
CA LEU A 129 -16.51 2.89 -13.06
C LEU A 129 -15.09 2.37 -13.39
N VAL A 130 -14.11 3.28 -13.49
CA VAL A 130 -12.72 2.90 -13.77
C VAL A 130 -12.09 2.18 -12.57
N LYS A 131 -12.41 2.61 -11.35
CA LYS A 131 -11.92 2.02 -10.11
C LYS A 131 -12.45 0.60 -9.92
N ASP A 132 -13.76 0.38 -10.08
CA ASP A 132 -14.41 -0.93 -10.00
C ASP A 132 -13.77 -1.89 -11.01
N ALA A 133 -13.51 -1.43 -12.24
CA ALA A 133 -12.84 -2.24 -13.26
C ALA A 133 -11.40 -2.61 -12.86
N PHE A 134 -10.68 -1.71 -12.18
CA PHE A 134 -9.32 -1.96 -11.70
C PHE A 134 -9.31 -2.92 -10.50
N GLU A 135 -10.18 -2.72 -9.52
CA GLU A 135 -10.33 -3.59 -8.36
C GLU A 135 -10.78 -5.01 -8.77
N ALA A 136 -11.66 -5.10 -9.77
CA ALA A 136 -12.08 -6.37 -10.37
C ALA A 136 -11.03 -6.99 -11.31
N LYS A 137 -9.88 -6.34 -11.52
CA LYS A 137 -8.80 -6.77 -12.43
C LYS A 137 -9.31 -7.05 -13.86
N SER A 138 -10.18 -6.19 -14.38
CA SER A 138 -10.75 -6.39 -15.71
C SER A 138 -9.65 -6.44 -16.79
N PRO A 139 -9.64 -7.46 -17.67
CA PRO A 139 -8.70 -7.54 -18.79
C PRO A 139 -8.89 -6.40 -19.81
N ALA A 140 -10.02 -5.70 -19.77
CA ALA A 140 -10.30 -4.55 -20.61
C ALA A 140 -9.28 -3.43 -20.41
N LEU A 141 -8.78 -3.22 -19.18
CA LEU A 141 -7.80 -2.17 -18.87
C LEU A 141 -6.42 -2.42 -19.49
N SER A 142 -6.11 -3.67 -19.84
CA SER A 142 -4.89 -4.04 -20.57
C SER A 142 -5.06 -4.07 -22.08
N ASP A 143 -6.29 -3.87 -22.59
CA ASP A 143 -6.61 -3.91 -24.01
C ASP A 143 -5.87 -2.80 -24.76
N PHE A 144 -5.20 -3.18 -25.86
CA PHE A 144 -4.43 -2.25 -26.69
C PHE A 144 -5.24 -1.02 -27.12
N ARG A 145 -6.54 -1.17 -27.38
CA ARG A 145 -7.44 -0.09 -27.83
C ARG A 145 -7.66 1.00 -26.79
N LEU A 146 -7.41 0.73 -25.51
CA LEU A 146 -7.51 1.72 -24.43
C LEU A 146 -6.17 2.38 -24.08
N ARG A 147 -5.02 1.87 -24.56
CA ARG A 147 -3.70 2.36 -24.15
C ARG A 147 -3.50 3.87 -24.38
N SER A 148 -3.83 4.38 -25.56
CA SER A 148 -3.70 5.81 -25.85
C SER A 148 -4.67 6.68 -25.03
N VAL A 149 -5.86 6.14 -24.74
CA VAL A 149 -6.88 6.80 -23.92
C VAL A 149 -6.43 6.89 -22.46
N LEU A 150 -5.88 5.80 -21.91
CA LEU A 150 -5.30 5.78 -20.58
C LEU A 150 -4.11 6.75 -20.48
N ILE A 151 -3.20 6.75 -21.45
CA ILE A 151 -2.06 7.68 -21.45
C ILE A 151 -2.55 9.14 -21.47
N ALA A 152 -3.57 9.47 -22.27
CA ALA A 152 -4.15 10.81 -22.28
C ALA A 152 -4.82 11.17 -20.94
N ALA A 153 -5.46 10.21 -20.27
CA ALA A 153 -6.13 10.40 -18.99
C ALA A 153 -5.16 10.68 -17.82
N LEU A 154 -3.84 10.50 -17.98
CA LEU A 154 -2.83 11.01 -17.04
C LEU A 154 -2.88 12.55 -16.89
N GLY A 155 -3.49 13.23 -17.85
CA GLY A 155 -3.74 14.67 -17.86
C GLY A 155 -5.14 15.07 -17.42
N ASP A 156 -5.95 14.16 -16.85
CA ASP A 156 -7.30 14.50 -16.37
C ASP A 156 -7.23 15.62 -15.31
N SER A 157 -8.19 16.54 -15.39
CA SER A 157 -8.39 17.62 -14.43
C SER A 157 -8.72 17.14 -13.02
N TYR A 158 -9.32 15.94 -12.89
CA TYR A 158 -9.59 15.30 -11.61
C TYR A 158 -8.39 14.45 -11.18
N SER A 159 -7.66 14.91 -10.17
CA SER A 159 -6.38 14.32 -9.77
C SER A 159 -6.49 12.84 -9.39
N GLU A 160 -7.55 12.44 -8.67
CA GLU A 160 -7.76 11.05 -8.27
C GLU A 160 -7.94 10.11 -9.48
N MET A 161 -8.60 10.58 -10.55
CA MET A 161 -8.68 9.80 -11.80
C MET A 161 -7.30 9.64 -12.43
N ALA A 162 -6.54 10.73 -12.53
CA ALA A 162 -5.22 10.69 -13.15
C ALA A 162 -4.23 9.82 -12.34
N ASP A 163 -4.35 9.79 -11.01
CA ASP A 163 -3.55 8.93 -10.14
C ASP A 163 -3.97 7.46 -10.25
N LEU A 164 -5.27 7.16 -10.30
CA LEU A 164 -5.79 5.81 -10.58
C LEU A 164 -5.30 5.28 -11.94
N VAL A 165 -5.36 6.11 -12.98
CA VAL A 165 -4.86 5.75 -14.32
C VAL A 165 -3.34 5.50 -14.32
N ALA A 166 -2.58 6.29 -13.57
CA ALA A 166 -1.15 6.05 -13.40
C ALA A 166 -0.88 4.70 -12.72
N GLU A 167 -1.68 4.33 -11.71
CA GLU A 167 -1.59 3.03 -11.05
C GLU A 167 -1.95 1.87 -12.00
N ILE A 168 -3.03 2.01 -12.78
CA ILE A 168 -3.44 1.04 -13.80
C ILE A 168 -2.28 0.80 -14.79
N LEU A 169 -1.73 1.86 -15.37
CA LEU A 169 -0.64 1.75 -16.34
C LEU A 169 0.62 1.15 -15.71
N ALA A 170 0.95 1.52 -14.48
CA ALA A 170 2.11 1.01 -13.76
C ALA A 170 1.95 -0.43 -13.23
N SER A 171 0.74 -1.00 -13.26
CA SER A 171 0.48 -2.41 -12.95
C SER A 171 0.70 -3.35 -14.14
N GLY A 172 0.86 -2.79 -15.34
CA GLY A 172 1.07 -3.55 -16.58
C GLY A 172 2.54 -3.89 -16.88
N ASP A 173 2.81 -4.20 -18.14
CA ASP A 173 4.15 -4.53 -18.65
C ASP A 173 4.89 -3.32 -19.26
N SER A 174 6.22 -3.43 -19.39
CA SER A 174 7.07 -2.38 -19.96
C SER A 174 6.87 -2.13 -21.46
N GLY A 175 6.05 -2.93 -22.16
CA GLY A 175 5.70 -2.70 -23.56
C GLY A 175 4.92 -1.41 -23.80
N ILE A 176 4.38 -0.77 -22.75
CA ILE A 176 3.74 0.55 -22.86
C ILE A 176 4.76 1.72 -22.97
N VAL A 177 6.03 1.50 -22.61
CA VAL A 177 7.05 2.55 -22.53
C VAL A 177 7.24 3.34 -23.84
N PRO A 178 7.31 2.71 -25.03
CA PRO A 178 7.36 3.46 -26.29
C PRO A 178 6.16 4.40 -26.49
N LEU A 179 4.96 4.00 -26.06
CA LEU A 179 3.75 4.82 -26.16
C LEU A 179 3.76 5.97 -25.15
N LEU A 180 4.29 5.77 -23.94
CA LEU A 180 4.44 6.85 -22.95
C LEU A 180 5.40 7.95 -23.43
N LYS A 181 6.45 7.58 -24.17
CA LYS A 181 7.40 8.51 -24.78
C LYS A 181 6.89 9.19 -26.05
N GLN A 182 5.83 8.66 -26.66
CA GLN A 182 5.25 9.25 -27.85
C GLN A 182 4.64 10.63 -27.53
N HIS A 183 5.02 11.64 -28.32
CA HIS A 183 4.62 13.04 -28.11
C HIS A 183 4.98 13.60 -26.72
N PHE A 184 6.02 13.05 -26.08
CA PHE A 184 6.47 13.52 -24.79
C PHE A 184 6.99 14.96 -24.87
N ASP A 185 6.47 15.85 -24.04
CA ASP A 185 6.92 17.23 -23.91
C ASP A 185 7.69 17.42 -22.62
N ALA A 186 9.01 17.60 -22.71
CA ALA A 186 9.86 17.84 -21.55
C ALA A 186 9.45 19.11 -20.78
N LYS A 187 8.79 20.08 -21.43
CA LYS A 187 8.29 21.32 -20.81
C LYS A 187 6.84 21.21 -20.32
N GLY A 188 6.25 20.03 -20.41
CA GLY A 188 4.89 19.76 -19.97
C GLY A 188 4.72 19.81 -18.45
N LYS A 189 3.48 19.57 -18.00
CA LYS A 189 3.07 19.64 -16.58
C LYS A 189 3.05 18.24 -15.94
N ARG A 190 2.19 18.04 -14.93
CA ARG A 190 2.08 16.81 -14.14
C ARG A 190 1.83 15.55 -14.97
N GLU A 191 1.09 15.63 -16.06
CA GLU A 191 0.91 14.51 -17.00
C GLU A 191 2.27 13.93 -17.46
N MET A 192 3.20 14.79 -17.88
CA MET A 192 4.51 14.36 -18.37
C MET A 192 5.37 13.82 -17.23
N ALA A 193 5.27 14.38 -16.03
CA ALA A 193 5.92 13.83 -14.84
C ALA A 193 5.38 12.42 -14.51
N ARG A 194 4.06 12.19 -14.56
CA ARG A 194 3.46 10.85 -14.37
C ARG A 194 3.94 9.85 -15.40
N ARG A 195 4.10 10.26 -16.67
CA ARG A 195 4.69 9.38 -17.69
C ARG A 195 6.11 8.95 -17.32
N VAL A 196 6.95 9.86 -16.82
CA VAL A 196 8.30 9.52 -16.33
C VAL A 196 8.23 8.54 -15.15
N GLU A 197 7.36 8.80 -14.17
CA GLU A 197 7.14 7.92 -13.00
C GLU A 197 6.70 6.51 -13.41
N ILE A 198 5.82 6.38 -14.40
CA ILE A 198 5.38 5.07 -14.91
C ILE A 198 6.54 4.38 -15.66
N ILE A 199 7.31 5.10 -16.48
CA ILE A 199 8.47 4.54 -17.18
C ILE A 199 9.52 4.07 -16.15
N GLU A 200 9.78 4.85 -15.11
CA GLU A 200 10.66 4.50 -13.97
C GLU A 200 10.24 3.19 -13.31
N LYS A 201 8.96 3.06 -12.97
CA LYS A 201 8.43 1.86 -12.31
C LYS A 201 8.50 0.61 -13.21
N LEU A 202 8.30 0.75 -14.52
CA LEU A 202 8.23 -0.37 -15.46
C LEU A 202 9.58 -0.77 -16.07
N ALA A 203 10.48 0.18 -16.30
CA ALA A 203 11.72 -0.04 -17.06
C ALA A 203 13.01 0.37 -16.32
N LYS A 204 12.93 0.99 -15.14
CA LYS A 204 14.07 1.20 -14.24
C LYS A 204 15.34 1.67 -14.99
N GLU A 205 16.49 1.03 -14.78
CA GLU A 205 17.76 1.39 -15.40
C GLU A 205 17.80 1.24 -16.93
N GLN A 206 16.89 0.46 -17.54
CA GLN A 206 16.85 0.30 -19.00
C GLN A 206 16.56 1.62 -19.73
N GLU A 207 16.02 2.61 -19.02
CA GLU A 207 15.69 3.93 -19.56
C GLU A 207 16.51 5.07 -18.95
N ASN A 208 17.69 4.75 -18.39
CA ASN A 208 18.55 5.74 -17.74
C ASN A 208 18.97 6.90 -18.67
N GLU A 209 19.31 6.61 -19.93
CA GLU A 209 19.65 7.64 -20.92
C GLU A 209 18.49 8.63 -21.15
N PHE A 210 17.25 8.14 -21.14
CA PHE A 210 16.08 8.99 -21.25
C PHE A 210 15.95 9.91 -20.03
N TYR A 211 16.13 9.40 -18.81
CA TYR A 211 16.08 10.24 -17.60
C TYR A 211 17.17 11.31 -17.58
N LEU A 212 18.40 10.95 -17.94
CA LEU A 212 19.52 11.90 -18.04
C LEU A 212 19.22 13.03 -19.03
N SER A 213 18.59 12.72 -20.16
CA SER A 213 18.22 13.72 -21.17
C SER A 213 17.24 14.79 -20.67
N LEU A 214 16.51 14.51 -19.58
CA LEU A 214 15.49 15.39 -19.01
C LEU A 214 16.05 16.38 -17.97
N LEU A 215 17.34 16.34 -17.62
CA LEU A 215 17.86 17.13 -16.49
C LEU A 215 18.02 18.63 -16.76
N GLU A 216 18.34 19.06 -17.98
CA GLU A 216 18.70 20.48 -18.24
C GLU A 216 17.56 21.33 -18.82
N LYS A 217 16.66 20.76 -19.63
CA LYS A 217 15.71 21.53 -20.47
C LYS A 217 14.24 21.16 -20.25
N SER A 218 13.93 20.53 -19.13
CA SER A 218 12.57 20.16 -18.75
C SER A 218 11.92 21.19 -17.81
N SER A 219 10.60 21.09 -17.63
CA SER A 219 9.89 21.81 -16.58
C SER A 219 10.31 21.30 -15.20
N SER A 220 10.12 22.09 -14.14
CA SER A 220 10.52 21.69 -12.78
C SER A 220 9.91 20.36 -12.34
N VAL A 221 8.65 20.09 -12.68
CA VAL A 221 7.95 18.85 -12.31
C VAL A 221 8.45 17.63 -13.09
N VAL A 222 8.81 17.80 -14.36
CA VAL A 222 9.39 16.71 -15.17
C VAL A 222 10.83 16.45 -14.75
N ARG A 223 11.61 17.50 -14.48
CA ARG A 223 12.97 17.41 -13.93
C ARG A 223 12.99 16.64 -12.62
N LEU A 224 12.05 16.97 -11.72
CA LEU A 224 11.91 16.31 -10.42
C LEU A 224 11.68 14.80 -10.57
N ALA A 225 10.73 14.41 -11.43
CA ALA A 225 10.47 13.00 -11.71
C ALA A 225 11.68 12.29 -12.34
N ALA A 226 12.42 12.98 -13.22
CA ALA A 226 13.63 12.44 -13.83
C ALA A 226 14.74 12.21 -12.80
N VAL A 227 14.96 13.14 -11.87
CA VAL A 227 15.95 12.96 -10.78
C VAL A 227 15.60 11.74 -9.93
N HIS A 228 14.33 11.57 -9.55
CA HIS A 228 13.87 10.38 -8.83
C HIS A 228 14.12 9.07 -9.58
N ALA A 229 14.05 9.08 -10.91
CA ALA A 229 14.24 7.89 -11.74
C ALA A 229 15.70 7.44 -11.84
N LEU A 230 16.67 8.30 -11.52
CA LEU A 230 18.10 7.97 -11.59
C LEU A 230 18.56 6.96 -10.53
N LYS A 231 17.74 6.65 -9.52
CA LYS A 231 18.06 5.74 -8.41
C LYS A 231 18.31 4.28 -8.81
N HIS A 232 18.03 3.90 -10.05
CA HIS A 232 18.16 2.50 -10.50
C HIS A 232 19.54 2.15 -11.06
N ASP A 233 20.38 3.14 -11.36
CA ASP A 233 21.72 2.95 -11.92
C ASP A 233 22.80 3.57 -11.01
N GLU A 234 23.68 2.72 -10.47
CA GLU A 234 24.76 3.10 -9.55
C GLU A 234 25.76 4.07 -10.18
N ALA A 235 25.88 4.08 -11.53
CA ALA A 235 26.74 5.04 -12.24
C ALA A 235 26.28 6.51 -12.05
N ASN A 236 25.04 6.73 -11.62
CA ASN A 236 24.49 8.06 -11.40
C ASN A 236 24.91 8.68 -10.04
N ALA A 237 25.63 7.96 -9.18
CA ALA A 237 25.96 8.43 -7.83
C ALA A 237 26.66 9.79 -7.81
N GLU A 238 27.71 9.98 -8.62
CA GLU A 238 28.44 11.26 -8.68
C GLU A 238 27.56 12.41 -9.15
N LEU A 239 26.72 12.17 -10.15
CA LEU A 239 25.77 13.16 -10.67
C LEU A 239 24.76 13.57 -9.60
N LEU A 240 24.17 12.59 -8.90
CA LEU A 240 23.19 12.84 -7.85
C LEU A 240 23.83 13.57 -6.65
N MET A 241 25.06 13.24 -6.26
CA MET A 241 25.81 14.00 -5.25
C MET A 241 26.02 15.45 -5.71
N GLY A 242 26.41 15.67 -6.97
CA GLY A 242 26.55 17.01 -7.53
C GLY A 242 25.24 17.82 -7.55
N LEU A 243 24.12 17.18 -7.91
CA LEU A 243 22.79 17.79 -7.83
C LEU A 243 22.43 18.16 -6.40
N ALA A 244 22.69 17.27 -5.44
CA ALA A 244 22.40 17.51 -4.03
C ALA A 244 23.22 18.68 -3.44
N GLU A 245 24.45 18.93 -3.90
CA GLU A 245 25.26 20.07 -3.46
C GLU A 245 24.88 21.40 -4.12
N THR A 246 24.38 21.36 -5.36
CA THR A 246 24.17 22.56 -6.18
C THR A 246 22.72 23.05 -6.22
N GLU A 247 21.75 22.14 -6.12
CA GLU A 247 20.32 22.44 -6.22
C GLU A 247 19.69 22.78 -4.84
N LYS A 248 18.43 23.24 -4.85
CA LYS A 248 17.67 23.61 -3.65
C LYS A 248 16.24 23.08 -3.71
N GLY A 249 15.58 23.00 -2.57
CA GLY A 249 14.17 22.60 -2.48
C GLY A 249 13.94 21.17 -2.97
N GLU A 250 12.84 20.94 -3.68
CA GLU A 250 12.38 19.60 -4.08
C GLU A 250 13.41 18.81 -4.90
N ILE A 251 14.19 19.46 -5.77
CA ILE A 251 15.22 18.79 -6.58
C ILE A 251 16.37 18.26 -5.70
N ARG A 252 16.76 19.02 -4.66
CA ARG A 252 17.79 18.57 -3.71
C ARG A 252 17.30 17.35 -2.93
N GLU A 253 16.07 17.41 -2.42
CA GLU A 253 15.47 16.29 -1.69
C GLU A 253 15.28 15.06 -2.59
N ALA A 254 14.93 15.25 -3.86
CA ALA A 254 14.88 14.16 -4.84
C ALA A 254 16.25 13.55 -5.11
N ALA A 255 17.31 14.37 -5.18
CA ALA A 255 18.67 13.86 -5.34
C ALA A 255 19.12 13.04 -4.12
N TYR A 256 18.86 13.54 -2.90
CA TYR A 256 19.11 12.80 -1.66
C TYR A 256 18.32 11.49 -1.57
N SER A 257 17.01 11.54 -1.86
CA SER A 257 16.17 10.35 -1.92
C SER A 257 16.70 9.34 -2.94
N SER A 258 17.11 9.80 -4.13
CA SER A 258 17.61 8.92 -5.19
C SER A 258 18.94 8.28 -4.84
N LEU A 259 19.86 9.03 -4.19
CA LEU A 259 21.12 8.50 -3.66
C LEU A 259 20.89 7.40 -2.62
N HIS A 260 19.94 7.62 -1.71
CA HIS A 260 19.60 6.64 -0.67
C HIS A 260 19.09 5.32 -1.26
N HIS A 261 18.32 5.39 -2.34
CA HIS A 261 17.72 4.20 -2.98
C HIS A 261 18.67 3.47 -3.95
N LEU A 262 19.91 3.94 -4.13
CA LEU A 262 20.91 3.18 -4.86
C LEU A 262 21.16 1.85 -4.14
N LYS A 263 21.22 0.74 -4.90
CA LYS A 263 21.34 -0.62 -4.35
C LYS A 263 22.57 -0.79 -3.46
N GLN A 264 23.68 -0.16 -3.81
CA GLN A 264 24.90 -0.15 -3.01
C GLN A 264 25.41 1.27 -2.85
N LEU A 265 25.59 1.68 -1.59
CA LEU A 265 26.36 2.86 -1.26
C LEU A 265 27.85 2.50 -1.34
N ASP A 266 28.52 3.00 -2.36
CA ASP A 266 29.96 2.88 -2.46
C ASP A 266 30.66 3.75 -1.39
N ARG A 267 31.98 3.61 -1.29
CA ARG A 267 32.78 4.36 -0.31
C ARG A 267 32.68 5.88 -0.52
N GLY A 268 32.56 6.34 -1.77
CA GLY A 268 32.41 7.76 -2.10
C GLY A 268 31.10 8.33 -1.57
N THR A 269 30.00 7.65 -1.81
CA THR A 269 28.66 8.06 -1.36
C THR A 269 28.54 8.02 0.16
N ARG A 270 29.12 7.02 0.83
CA ARG A 270 29.19 7.00 2.32
C ARG A 270 29.96 8.19 2.87
N ALA A 271 31.11 8.52 2.27
CA ALA A 271 31.91 9.67 2.67
C ALA A 271 31.15 11.00 2.47
N PHE A 272 30.40 11.11 1.38
CA PHE A 272 29.51 12.25 1.12
C PHE A 272 28.47 12.43 2.24
N TRP A 273 27.76 11.37 2.61
CA TRP A 273 26.77 11.43 3.68
C TRP A 273 27.38 11.74 5.04
N LEU A 274 28.53 11.13 5.37
CA LEU A 274 29.25 11.40 6.61
C LEU A 274 29.68 12.86 6.74
N LYS A 275 30.14 13.48 5.65
CA LYS A 275 30.45 14.91 5.60
C LYS A 275 29.21 15.77 5.86
N HIS A 276 28.07 15.42 5.26
CA HIS A 276 26.81 16.14 5.50
C HIS A 276 26.30 15.97 6.94
N ALA A 277 26.55 14.80 7.54
CA ALA A 277 26.15 14.52 8.92
C ALA A 277 26.90 15.39 9.94
N GLU A 278 28.04 16.00 9.59
CA GLU A 278 28.73 16.94 10.49
C GLU A 278 27.97 18.25 10.70
N HIS A 279 27.05 18.58 9.80
CA HIS A 279 26.23 19.81 9.87
C HIS A 279 24.75 19.51 10.12
N SER A 280 24.23 18.45 9.50
CA SER A 280 22.82 18.04 9.57
C SER A 280 22.70 16.54 9.88
N PRO A 281 23.21 16.05 11.02
CA PRO A 281 23.23 14.61 11.32
C PRO A 281 21.83 14.01 11.30
N SER A 282 20.86 14.74 11.80
CA SER A 282 19.47 14.30 11.93
C SER A 282 18.71 14.23 10.60
N GLU A 283 19.11 15.02 9.60
CA GLU A 283 18.63 14.93 8.21
C GLU A 283 19.27 13.72 7.51
N VAL A 284 20.58 13.53 7.66
CA VAL A 284 21.29 12.38 7.08
C VAL A 284 20.85 11.06 7.68
N ALA A 285 20.39 11.06 8.93
CA ALA A 285 19.99 9.86 9.64
C ALA A 285 18.87 9.08 8.96
N THR A 286 18.00 9.74 8.20
CA THR A 286 16.93 9.08 7.44
C THR A 286 17.43 8.39 6.17
N TYR A 287 18.59 8.79 5.64
CA TYR A 287 19.16 8.27 4.39
C TYR A 287 20.22 7.16 4.62
N LEU A 288 20.79 7.06 5.81
CA LEU A 288 21.78 6.03 6.15
C LEU A 288 21.22 4.88 6.98
N PHE A 289 19.91 4.90 7.24
CA PHE A 289 19.25 3.96 8.15
C PHE A 289 19.41 2.49 7.72
N ASP A 290 19.28 2.19 6.43
CA ASP A 290 19.33 0.80 5.93
C ASP A 290 20.74 0.27 5.62
N ASP A 291 21.77 1.13 5.59
CA ASP A 291 23.13 0.69 5.29
C ASP A 291 23.70 -0.19 6.42
N THR A 292 24.29 -1.33 6.03
CA THR A 292 24.89 -2.35 6.92
C THR A 292 26.43 -2.39 6.85
N GLY A 293 27.07 -1.42 6.20
CA GLY A 293 28.51 -1.40 5.97
C GLY A 293 29.30 -1.20 7.26
N ASP A 294 30.30 -2.06 7.50
CA ASP A 294 31.13 -1.98 8.72
C ASP A 294 32.00 -0.72 8.75
N ASP A 295 32.41 -0.19 7.60
CA ASP A 295 33.15 1.07 7.48
C ASP A 295 32.32 2.27 7.99
N LEU A 296 31.04 2.32 7.64
CA LEU A 296 30.11 3.33 8.14
C LEU A 296 29.81 3.10 9.63
N SER A 297 29.56 1.86 10.02
CA SER A 297 29.30 1.46 11.41
C SER A 297 30.44 1.86 12.35
N ASP A 298 31.68 1.58 11.97
CA ASP A 298 32.87 1.95 12.75
C ASP A 298 33.05 3.46 12.84
N THR A 299 32.75 4.19 11.75
CA THR A 299 32.80 5.66 11.75
C THR A 299 31.76 6.24 12.72
N ILE A 300 30.53 5.73 12.68
CA ILE A 300 29.45 6.13 13.61
C ILE A 300 29.85 5.80 15.05
N ALA A 301 30.40 4.61 15.31
CA ALA A 301 30.89 4.23 16.64
C ALA A 301 31.95 5.21 17.16
N GLY A 302 32.90 5.62 16.31
CA GLY A 302 33.90 6.63 16.65
C GLY A 302 33.28 7.98 17.03
N LYS A 303 32.32 8.48 16.25
CA LYS A 303 31.60 9.73 16.54
C LYS A 303 30.78 9.64 17.83
N LEU A 304 30.07 8.53 18.03
CA LEU A 304 29.32 8.27 19.27
C LEU A 304 30.24 8.29 20.49
N ARG A 305 31.41 7.62 20.43
CA ARG A 305 32.39 7.60 21.53
C ARG A 305 32.83 9.01 21.91
N VAL A 306 33.20 9.85 20.94
CA VAL A 306 33.58 11.25 21.19
C VAL A 306 32.46 12.05 21.86
N LEU A 307 31.22 11.87 21.41
CA LEU A 307 30.06 12.58 21.99
C LEU A 307 29.78 12.12 23.42
N LEU A 308 29.87 10.81 23.67
CA LEU A 308 29.66 10.22 24.99
C LEU A 308 30.74 10.66 25.99
N ASP A 309 32.01 10.64 25.58
CA ASP A 309 33.13 11.11 26.42
C ASP A 309 32.99 12.59 26.78
N ALA A 310 32.55 13.41 25.82
CA ALA A 310 32.32 14.83 26.03
C ALA A 310 31.15 15.09 26.99
N LEU A 311 30.07 14.31 26.89
CA LEU A 311 28.92 14.39 27.79
C LEU A 311 29.27 13.90 29.21
N ALA A 312 30.05 12.81 29.33
CA ALA A 312 30.51 12.29 30.61
C ALA A 312 31.44 13.29 31.34
N SER A 313 32.15 14.13 30.58
CA SER A 313 33.11 15.11 31.10
C SER A 313 32.49 16.48 31.44
N ASP A 314 31.21 16.75 31.13
CA ASP A 314 30.53 18.01 31.49
C ASP A 314 29.67 17.84 32.76
N PRO A 315 30.18 18.19 33.95
CA PRO A 315 29.46 18.02 35.21
C PRO A 315 28.26 18.97 35.34
N LYS A 316 28.15 20.01 34.49
CA LYS A 316 27.11 21.05 34.58
C LYS A 316 25.90 20.76 33.68
N LEU A 317 25.98 19.77 32.78
CA LEU A 317 24.92 19.41 31.83
C LEU A 317 24.31 20.66 31.17
N SER A 318 25.18 21.48 30.59
CA SER A 318 24.88 22.81 30.04
C SER A 318 24.05 22.77 28.74
N GLU A 319 23.71 23.94 28.17
CA GLU A 319 23.10 24.02 26.82
C GLU A 319 23.97 23.38 25.73
N LYS A 320 25.30 23.40 25.91
CA LYS A 320 26.24 22.67 25.07
C LYS A 320 26.02 21.16 25.16
N SER A 321 25.84 20.61 26.37
CA SER A 321 25.49 19.20 26.58
C SER A 321 24.15 18.84 25.92
N ALA A 322 23.15 19.73 25.98
CA ALA A 322 21.87 19.51 25.29
C ALA A 322 22.00 19.48 23.76
N LYS A 323 22.92 20.26 23.17
CA LYS A 323 23.25 20.18 21.74
C LYS A 323 23.96 18.86 21.41
N GLN A 324 24.96 18.48 22.21
CA GLN A 324 25.72 17.24 22.04
C GLN A 324 24.83 16.00 22.19
N TYR A 325 23.84 16.03 23.09
CA TYR A 325 22.88 14.93 23.26
C TYR A 325 21.93 14.81 22.05
N ARG A 326 21.52 15.92 21.43
CA ARG A 326 20.73 15.88 20.18
C ARG A 326 21.54 15.28 19.03
N GLU A 327 22.81 15.63 18.94
CA GLU A 327 23.74 15.05 17.97
C GLU A 327 23.96 13.56 18.23
N LEU A 328 24.18 13.17 19.51
CA LEU A 328 24.27 11.77 19.95
C LEU A 328 23.05 10.97 19.49
N ASN A 329 21.83 11.47 19.75
CA ASN A 329 20.59 10.80 19.33
C ASN A 329 20.50 10.62 17.81
N SER A 330 21.00 11.58 17.04
CA SER A 330 21.00 11.49 15.57
C SER A 330 21.94 10.39 15.09
N PHE A 331 23.14 10.29 15.67
CA PHE A 331 24.09 9.22 15.37
C PHE A 331 23.65 7.86 15.91
N LEU A 332 22.93 7.81 17.04
CA LEU A 332 22.29 6.57 17.51
C LEU A 332 21.23 6.11 16.52
N TYR A 333 20.39 6.99 16.00
CA TYR A 333 19.43 6.61 14.96
C TYR A 333 20.12 6.11 13.68
N MET A 334 21.21 6.77 13.24
CA MET A 334 22.05 6.29 12.14
C MET A 334 22.67 4.90 12.39
N SER A 335 22.88 4.53 13.65
CA SER A 335 23.40 3.21 14.04
C SER A 335 22.40 2.08 13.88
N THR A 336 21.13 2.39 13.54
CA THR A 336 20.16 1.35 13.21
C THR A 336 20.69 0.48 12.06
N ASN A 337 20.40 -0.81 12.13
CA ASN A 337 20.85 -1.84 11.20
C ASN A 337 22.36 -2.09 11.12
N LYS A 338 23.17 -1.47 12.00
CA LYS A 338 24.63 -1.61 12.01
C LYS A 338 25.08 -2.50 13.15
N ALA A 339 26.02 -3.39 12.87
CA ALA A 339 26.45 -4.44 13.79
C ALA A 339 27.97 -4.69 13.71
N SER A 340 28.77 -3.67 13.39
CA SER A 340 30.22 -3.84 13.43
C SER A 340 30.69 -4.14 14.85
N THR A 341 31.80 -4.89 14.95
CA THR A 341 32.34 -5.30 16.25
C THR A 341 32.63 -4.09 17.14
N GLU A 342 33.11 -2.99 16.58
CA GLU A 342 33.43 -1.78 17.35
C GLU A 342 32.19 -1.05 17.86
N LEU A 343 31.10 -1.03 17.10
CA LEU A 343 29.82 -0.46 17.55
C LEU A 343 29.23 -1.29 18.70
N ILE A 344 29.24 -2.62 18.58
CA ILE A 344 28.71 -3.50 19.63
C ILE A 344 29.55 -3.42 20.91
N LYS A 345 30.89 -3.37 20.80
CA LYS A 345 31.76 -3.10 21.95
C LYS A 345 31.45 -1.76 22.61
N LEU A 346 31.27 -0.70 21.82
CA LEU A 346 30.89 0.61 22.34
C LEU A 346 29.58 0.54 23.14
N PHE A 347 28.56 -0.15 22.64
CA PHE A 347 27.33 -0.35 23.39
C PHE A 347 27.58 -1.07 24.71
N ALA A 348 28.34 -2.17 24.72
CA ALA A 348 28.72 -2.85 25.95
C ALA A 348 29.43 -1.92 26.97
N ASP A 349 30.36 -1.09 26.49
CA ASP A 349 31.14 -0.15 27.32
C ASP A 349 30.26 0.95 27.96
N ILE A 350 29.13 1.31 27.34
CA ILE A 350 28.24 2.38 27.82
C ILE A 350 27.34 1.91 28.97
N ALA A 351 27.02 0.62 29.05
CA ALA A 351 26.05 0.10 30.01
C ALA A 351 26.28 0.53 31.47
N PRO A 352 27.52 0.54 32.01
CA PRO A 352 27.78 0.99 33.38
C PRO A 352 27.53 2.49 33.61
N GLN A 353 27.67 3.32 32.57
CA GLN A 353 27.62 4.78 32.67
C GLN A 353 26.33 5.41 32.12
N ALA A 354 25.44 4.64 31.48
CA ALA A 354 24.25 5.18 30.83
C ALA A 354 23.35 6.01 31.77
N LYS A 355 23.19 5.61 33.04
CA LYS A 355 22.37 6.34 34.02
C LYS A 355 22.85 7.75 34.35
N SER A 356 24.14 8.06 34.19
CA SER A 356 24.65 9.42 34.39
C SER A 356 24.39 10.31 33.17
N LEU A 357 24.43 9.72 31.97
CA LEU A 357 24.25 10.41 30.68
C LEU A 357 22.79 10.78 30.40
N THR A 358 21.82 10.07 30.98
CA THR A 358 20.37 10.31 30.81
C THR A 358 19.83 11.52 31.57
N LYS A 359 20.67 12.18 32.38
CA LYS A 359 20.28 13.36 33.17
C LYS A 359 20.29 14.66 32.35
N VAL A 360 20.74 14.63 31.10
CA VAL A 360 20.77 15.80 30.21
C VAL A 360 19.33 16.19 29.83
N LYS A 361 18.89 17.38 30.28
CA LYS A 361 17.57 17.92 29.91
C LYS A 361 17.60 18.50 28.50
N VAL A 362 16.86 17.87 27.60
CA VAL A 362 16.67 18.34 26.22
C VAL A 362 15.20 18.66 25.99
N GLN A 363 14.89 19.84 25.42
CA GLN A 363 13.51 20.13 25.01
C GLN A 363 13.12 19.18 23.86
N PRO A 364 11.89 18.65 23.85
CA PRO A 364 11.39 17.87 22.73
C PRO A 364 11.47 18.72 21.46
N THR A 365 12.24 18.29 20.46
CA THR A 365 12.20 18.94 19.15
C THR A 365 11.04 18.37 18.35
N THR A 366 10.25 19.24 17.72
CA THR A 366 9.07 18.89 16.92
C THR A 366 9.37 18.13 15.62
N SER A 367 10.65 17.92 15.26
CA SER A 367 11.03 17.55 13.89
C SER A 367 11.63 16.16 13.70
N TYR A 368 11.56 15.24 14.67
CA TYR A 368 12.10 13.88 14.47
C TYR A 368 11.03 12.83 14.74
N GLY A 369 10.29 12.56 13.67
CA GLY A 369 9.24 11.55 13.56
C GLY A 369 9.86 10.16 13.56
N TYR A 370 9.90 9.56 14.73
CA TYR A 370 9.85 8.11 14.89
C TYR A 370 9.46 7.80 16.33
N TYR A 371 10.26 8.37 17.22
CA TYR A 371 10.02 8.49 18.64
C TYR A 371 10.00 9.97 18.91
N GLY A 372 8.82 10.61 18.87
CA GLY A 372 8.71 11.99 19.33
C GLY A 372 9.42 12.08 20.68
N GLN A 373 10.58 12.72 20.71
CA GLN A 373 11.51 12.62 21.82
C GLN A 373 10.74 12.98 23.08
N GLU A 374 10.55 12.02 23.98
CA GLU A 374 10.23 12.42 25.33
C GLU A 374 11.48 13.14 25.82
N ALA A 375 11.32 14.38 26.30
CA ALA A 375 12.40 15.02 27.02
C ALA A 375 12.92 14.02 28.07
N ASN A 376 14.20 13.67 28.02
CA ASN A 376 14.88 12.74 28.94
C ASN A 376 14.55 11.25 28.73
N SER A 377 14.58 10.71 27.51
CA SER A 377 14.54 9.25 27.32
C SER A 377 15.83 8.57 27.79
N ASP A 378 15.70 7.35 28.34
CA ASP A 378 16.84 6.56 28.82
C ASP A 378 17.68 6.07 27.64
N LEU A 379 18.97 6.39 27.62
CA LEU A 379 19.93 6.05 26.56
C LEU A 379 19.95 4.54 26.30
N LEU A 380 19.89 3.72 27.35
CA LEU A 380 19.86 2.26 27.18
C LEU A 380 18.57 1.80 26.54
N ARG A 381 17.44 2.42 26.89
CA ARG A 381 16.16 2.12 26.25
C ARG A 381 16.21 2.39 24.75
N GLU A 382 16.78 3.53 24.34
CA GLU A 382 16.94 3.86 22.91
C GLU A 382 17.81 2.83 22.19
N ILE A 383 18.99 2.49 22.73
CA ILE A 383 19.89 1.49 22.12
C ILE A 383 19.19 0.13 22.00
N ASN A 384 18.47 -0.31 23.03
CA ASN A 384 17.72 -1.58 23.00
C ASN A 384 16.64 -1.58 21.90
N LEU A 385 15.92 -0.47 21.73
CA LEU A 385 14.92 -0.32 20.66
C LEU A 385 15.54 -0.31 19.27
N LEU A 386 16.68 0.36 19.09
CA LEU A 386 17.40 0.40 17.82
C LEU A 386 17.89 -0.99 17.40
N ILE A 387 18.45 -1.76 18.34
CA ILE A 387 18.84 -3.16 18.09
C ILE A 387 17.62 -4.00 17.73
N THR A 388 16.53 -3.89 18.50
CA THR A 388 15.29 -4.64 18.25
C THR A 388 14.71 -4.30 16.88
N HIS A 389 14.72 -3.04 16.48
CA HIS A 389 14.26 -2.60 15.17
C HIS A 389 15.13 -3.16 14.04
N GLY A 390 16.45 -3.13 14.22
CA GLY A 390 17.38 -3.72 13.28
C GLY A 390 17.18 -5.23 13.08
N ILE A 391 16.87 -5.97 14.16
CA ILE A 391 16.52 -7.40 14.10
C ILE A 391 15.29 -7.63 13.19
N VAL A 392 14.30 -6.73 13.24
CA VAL A 392 13.03 -6.90 12.52
C VAL A 392 13.08 -6.39 11.08
N LEU A 393 13.63 -5.19 10.84
CA LEU A 393 13.48 -4.47 9.56
C LEU A 393 14.26 -5.11 8.42
N ASN A 394 15.49 -5.52 8.65
CA ASN A 394 16.41 -5.98 7.60
C ASN A 394 16.87 -7.44 7.77
N TYR A 395 16.34 -8.14 8.79
CA TYR A 395 16.69 -9.50 9.17
C TYR A 395 18.19 -9.81 9.03
N ASN A 396 18.98 -9.16 9.89
CA ASN A 396 20.42 -9.36 9.95
C ASN A 396 20.76 -10.25 11.16
N GLU A 397 21.25 -11.47 10.90
CA GLU A 397 21.68 -12.40 11.96
C GLU A 397 22.72 -11.77 12.90
N ARG A 398 23.56 -10.86 12.39
CA ARG A 398 24.54 -10.11 13.21
C ARG A 398 23.88 -9.26 14.29
N LEU A 399 22.67 -8.75 14.07
CA LEU A 399 21.93 -7.96 15.05
C LEU A 399 21.26 -8.83 16.10
N VAL A 400 20.86 -10.05 15.73
CA VAL A 400 20.39 -11.07 16.68
C VAL A 400 21.54 -11.52 17.58
N GLU A 401 22.71 -11.79 16.99
CA GLU A 401 23.95 -12.08 17.71
C GLU A 401 24.36 -10.92 18.61
N ALA A 402 24.30 -9.67 18.12
CA ALA A 402 24.60 -8.48 18.90
C ALA A 402 23.68 -8.33 20.13
N GLY A 403 22.37 -8.50 19.96
CA GLY A 403 21.42 -8.46 21.06
C GLY A 403 21.70 -9.54 22.12
N SER A 404 22.00 -10.76 21.67
CA SER A 404 22.35 -11.88 22.54
C SER A 404 23.67 -11.62 23.29
N TYR A 405 24.73 -11.24 22.57
CA TYR A 405 26.04 -10.92 23.13
C TYR A 405 25.97 -9.80 24.18
N LEU A 406 25.25 -8.71 23.89
CA LEU A 406 25.12 -7.58 24.81
C LEU A 406 24.39 -7.97 26.10
N TYR A 407 23.34 -8.79 25.99
CA TYR A 407 22.63 -9.31 27.15
C TYR A 407 23.48 -10.30 27.97
N GLU A 408 24.17 -11.23 27.32
CA GLU A 408 25.06 -12.20 27.98
C GLU A 408 26.23 -11.50 28.68
N THR A 409 26.74 -10.42 28.10
CA THR A 409 27.90 -9.68 28.62
C THR A 409 27.51 -8.70 29.74
N CYS A 410 26.40 -7.98 29.59
CA CYS A 410 26.05 -6.86 30.48
C CYS A 410 24.82 -7.12 31.36
N GLY A 411 23.97 -8.10 31.02
CA GLY A 411 22.76 -8.45 31.77
C GLY A 411 21.61 -7.45 31.59
N LEU A 412 21.01 -7.03 32.72
CA LEU A 412 19.80 -6.19 32.77
C LEU A 412 19.78 -4.95 31.84
N PRO A 413 20.88 -4.20 31.64
CA PRO A 413 20.94 -3.07 30.71
C PRO A 413 20.46 -3.39 29.28
N TYR A 414 20.62 -4.65 28.85
CA TYR A 414 20.24 -5.12 27.51
C TYR A 414 19.16 -6.22 27.55
N LEU A 415 18.38 -6.30 28.64
CA LEU A 415 17.32 -7.30 28.80
C LEU A 415 16.31 -7.27 27.65
N HIS A 416 15.91 -6.08 27.17
CA HIS A 416 14.96 -5.95 26.08
C HIS A 416 15.51 -6.53 24.77
N ALA A 417 16.69 -6.09 24.34
CA ALA A 417 17.32 -6.55 23.11
C ALA A 417 17.65 -8.05 23.17
N GLY A 418 18.15 -8.54 24.30
CA GLY A 418 18.42 -9.97 24.52
C GLY A 418 17.16 -10.82 24.45
N PHE A 419 16.06 -10.37 25.06
CA PHE A 419 14.79 -11.09 24.99
C PHE A 419 14.21 -11.10 23.57
N CYS A 420 14.22 -9.96 22.87
CA CYS A 420 13.79 -9.89 21.47
C CYS A 420 14.64 -10.77 20.54
N ALA A 421 15.97 -10.80 20.73
CA ALA A 421 16.87 -11.69 20.01
C ALA A 421 16.55 -13.17 20.28
N ALA A 422 16.30 -13.53 21.54
CA ALA A 422 15.93 -14.88 21.94
C ALA A 422 14.59 -15.33 21.31
N LEU A 423 13.57 -14.47 21.29
CA LEU A 423 12.26 -14.77 20.67
C LEU A 423 12.37 -15.16 19.19
N VAL A 424 13.33 -14.61 18.45
CA VAL A 424 13.52 -14.88 17.02
C VAL A 424 14.56 -15.97 16.71
N SER A 425 15.30 -16.46 17.71
CA SER A 425 16.42 -17.39 17.50
C SER A 425 16.39 -18.68 18.34
N LYS A 426 15.61 -18.75 19.41
CA LYS A 426 15.62 -19.86 20.37
C LYS A 426 14.24 -20.55 20.51
N PRO A 427 14.20 -21.82 20.94
CA PRO A 427 12.95 -22.51 21.26
C PRO A 427 12.11 -21.78 22.30
N ALA A 428 10.78 -21.78 22.15
CA ALA A 428 9.86 -21.02 22.99
C ALA A 428 9.96 -21.38 24.47
N ALA A 429 10.16 -22.67 24.76
CA ALA A 429 10.32 -23.16 26.12
C ALA A 429 11.61 -22.62 26.78
N GLU A 430 12.73 -22.58 26.05
CA GLU A 430 13.98 -22.01 26.56
C GLU A 430 13.83 -20.51 26.85
N VAL A 431 13.19 -19.78 25.93
CA VAL A 431 12.90 -18.35 26.12
C VAL A 431 12.02 -18.13 27.35
N TYR A 432 10.99 -18.96 27.55
CA TYR A 432 10.15 -18.88 28.75
C TYR A 432 10.96 -19.10 30.03
N GLU A 433 11.71 -20.20 30.13
CA GLU A 433 12.49 -20.52 31.34
C GLU A 433 13.52 -19.43 31.66
N GLN A 434 14.15 -18.86 30.62
CA GLN A 434 15.17 -17.84 30.79
C GLN A 434 14.57 -16.48 31.20
N PHE A 435 13.43 -16.07 30.62
CA PHE A 435 12.96 -14.69 30.73
C PHE A 435 11.72 -14.50 31.62
N ALA A 436 10.89 -15.52 31.83
CA ALA A 436 9.71 -15.42 32.70
C ALA A 436 10.03 -15.02 34.15
N PRO A 437 11.18 -15.42 34.76
CA PRO A 437 11.54 -14.97 36.11
C PRO A 437 11.66 -13.45 36.28
N PHE A 438 11.95 -12.71 35.20
CA PHE A 438 11.99 -11.24 35.23
C PHE A 438 10.61 -10.59 35.39
N LEU A 439 9.51 -11.35 35.33
CA LEU A 439 8.19 -10.82 35.68
C LEU A 439 8.01 -10.60 37.19
N SER A 440 8.89 -11.15 38.04
CA SER A 440 8.79 -11.03 39.51
C SER A 440 9.24 -9.68 40.08
N ASP A 441 10.05 -8.91 39.34
CA ASP A 441 10.46 -7.56 39.73
C ASP A 441 9.80 -6.52 38.81
N LYS A 442 9.25 -5.46 39.41
CA LYS A 442 8.48 -4.46 38.68
C LYS A 442 9.25 -3.85 37.51
N HIS A 443 10.51 -3.48 37.70
CA HIS A 443 11.28 -2.79 36.66
C HIS A 443 11.62 -3.73 35.50
N THR A 444 12.01 -4.96 35.79
CA THR A 444 12.32 -5.96 34.76
C THR A 444 11.06 -6.48 34.06
N ALA A 445 9.93 -6.55 34.76
CA ALA A 445 8.62 -6.86 34.18
C ALA A 445 8.18 -5.78 33.18
N GLU A 446 8.38 -4.49 33.48
CA GLU A 446 8.10 -3.39 32.52
C GLU A 446 8.87 -3.59 31.21
N ILE A 447 10.13 -4.04 31.28
CA ILE A 447 10.97 -4.29 30.12
C ILE A 447 10.44 -5.45 29.28
N ILE A 448 10.13 -6.59 29.92
CA ILE A 448 9.60 -7.78 29.24
C ILE A 448 8.23 -7.49 28.60
N VAL A 449 7.32 -6.85 29.34
CA VAL A 449 5.99 -6.46 28.83
C VAL A 449 6.12 -5.46 27.67
N THR A 450 7.07 -4.53 27.74
CA THR A 450 7.34 -3.61 26.62
C THR A 450 7.80 -4.38 25.38
N ALA A 451 8.71 -5.33 25.52
CA ALA A 451 9.15 -6.16 24.40
C ALA A 451 7.99 -7.01 23.82
N LEU A 452 7.17 -7.63 24.67
CA LEU A 452 5.98 -8.38 24.25
C LEU A 452 4.94 -7.50 23.53
N SER A 453 4.91 -6.19 23.79
CA SER A 453 4.03 -5.27 23.06
C SER A 453 4.35 -5.13 21.57
N PHE A 454 5.54 -5.55 21.15
CA PHE A 454 5.93 -5.67 19.75
C PHE A 454 5.57 -7.01 19.13
N VAL A 455 5.05 -7.98 19.91
CA VAL A 455 4.67 -9.30 19.40
C VAL A 455 3.20 -9.31 19.01
N SER A 456 2.89 -9.89 17.85
CA SER A 456 1.50 -10.17 17.45
C SER A 456 1.39 -11.52 16.76
N TYR A 457 0.29 -12.23 17.02
CA TYR A 457 -0.10 -13.43 16.32
C TYR A 457 -0.78 -13.08 15.00
N ASP A 458 -0.28 -13.62 13.90
CA ASP A 458 -0.89 -13.53 12.58
C ASP A 458 -1.77 -14.77 12.36
N GLU A 459 -3.08 -14.56 12.23
CA GLU A 459 -4.07 -15.63 12.07
C GLU A 459 -3.95 -16.35 10.72
N GLU A 460 -3.58 -15.62 9.66
CA GLU A 460 -3.47 -16.18 8.30
C GLU A 460 -2.21 -17.05 8.19
N GLN A 461 -1.09 -16.56 8.73
CA GLN A 461 0.18 -17.28 8.76
C GLN A 461 0.28 -18.29 9.90
N ARG A 462 -0.67 -18.24 10.85
CA ARG A 462 -0.71 -19.06 12.07
C ARG A 462 0.60 -19.05 12.83
N ALA A 463 1.19 -17.86 13.03
CA ALA A 463 2.48 -17.71 13.70
C ALA A 463 2.59 -16.38 14.44
N HIS A 464 3.37 -16.34 15.51
CA HIS A 464 3.79 -15.09 16.15
C HIS A 464 4.89 -14.38 15.36
N TYR A 465 4.79 -13.06 15.31
CA TYR A 465 5.76 -12.16 14.70
C TYR A 465 6.14 -11.06 15.69
N LEU A 466 7.42 -10.72 15.72
CA LEU A 466 7.95 -9.51 16.33
C LEU A 466 7.90 -8.38 15.29
N TYR A 467 7.19 -7.31 15.59
CA TYR A 467 6.99 -6.18 14.68
C TYR A 467 7.87 -4.99 15.06
N ALA A 468 8.31 -4.29 14.03
CA ALA A 468 8.84 -2.95 14.13
C ALA A 468 8.18 -2.13 13.02
N SER A 469 7.98 -0.85 13.28
CA SER A 469 7.58 0.05 12.21
C SER A 469 8.83 0.55 11.46
N SER A 470 8.65 1.17 10.33
CA SER A 470 9.62 2.08 9.70
C SER A 470 8.83 3.23 9.08
N PHE A 471 9.41 4.44 9.08
CA PHE A 471 8.90 5.56 8.30
C PHE A 471 9.91 5.78 7.20
N ASP A 472 9.45 5.77 5.95
CA ASP A 472 10.27 6.23 4.84
C ASP A 472 10.47 7.74 4.99
N GLY A 473 11.66 8.14 5.44
CA GLY A 473 11.99 9.55 5.67
C GLY A 473 12.06 10.37 4.38
N ALA A 474 12.17 9.74 3.21
CA ALA A 474 12.12 10.41 1.92
C ALA A 474 10.68 10.68 1.46
N VAL A 475 9.70 9.91 1.95
CA VAL A 475 8.29 9.99 1.55
C VAL A 475 7.44 10.06 2.82
N ASN A 476 7.39 11.25 3.42
CA ASN A 476 6.84 11.64 4.73
C ASN A 476 5.41 11.18 5.14
N TRP A 477 4.83 10.11 4.58
CA TRP A 477 3.40 9.82 4.67
C TRP A 477 3.01 8.35 4.87
N TRP A 478 3.95 7.39 4.96
CA TRP A 478 3.59 5.98 5.18
C TRP A 478 4.45 5.30 6.27
N GLN A 479 3.78 4.75 7.28
CA GLN A 479 4.39 3.87 8.29
C GLN A 479 4.33 2.43 7.79
N THR A 480 5.44 1.90 7.30
CA THR A 480 5.55 0.49 6.96
C THR A 480 5.70 -0.30 8.26
N HIS A 481 4.95 -1.39 8.41
CA HIS A 481 5.08 -2.29 9.55
C HIS A 481 5.71 -3.58 9.03
N THR A 482 6.92 -3.88 9.49
CA THR A 482 7.65 -5.09 9.13
C THR A 482 7.60 -6.04 10.31
N GLY A 483 7.30 -7.31 10.03
CA GLY A 483 7.22 -8.35 11.05
C GLY A 483 8.26 -9.42 10.80
N LYS A 484 9.03 -9.79 11.83
CA LYS A 484 9.89 -10.97 11.82
C LYS A 484 9.20 -12.10 12.56
N ARG A 485 9.00 -13.23 11.87
CA ARG A 485 8.44 -14.44 12.48
C ARG A 485 9.33 -14.87 13.66
N LEU A 486 8.70 -15.17 14.80
CA LEU A 486 9.39 -15.78 15.95
C LEU A 486 9.95 -17.16 15.58
N HIS A 487 10.95 -17.63 16.32
CA HIS A 487 11.53 -18.96 16.08
C HIS A 487 10.49 -20.07 16.25
N GLU A 488 9.70 -19.98 17.32
CA GLU A 488 8.53 -20.80 17.61
C GLU A 488 7.36 -19.90 18.06
N GLN A 489 6.15 -20.46 18.19
CA GLN A 489 5.04 -19.74 18.81
C GLN A 489 5.44 -19.28 20.22
N LEU A 490 4.90 -18.14 20.66
CA LEU A 490 5.08 -17.71 22.05
C LEU A 490 4.60 -18.82 23.00
N ASP A 491 5.43 -19.17 23.99
CA ASP A 491 5.12 -20.25 24.94
C ASP A 491 3.81 -19.95 25.67
N PRO A 492 2.84 -20.88 25.71
CA PRO A 492 1.52 -20.64 26.30
C PRO A 492 1.59 -20.30 27.80
N ARG A 493 2.67 -20.68 28.50
CA ARG A 493 2.88 -20.40 29.93
C ARG A 493 3.12 -18.92 30.24
N TRP A 494 3.40 -18.08 29.24
CA TRP A 494 3.43 -16.62 29.42
C TRP A 494 2.08 -16.07 29.83
N LEU A 495 1.00 -16.62 29.28
CA LEU A 495 -0.31 -16.00 29.34
C LEU A 495 -0.93 -15.96 30.75
N PRO A 496 -0.89 -17.03 31.56
CA PRO A 496 -1.36 -16.97 32.95
C PRO A 496 -0.64 -15.91 33.79
N LEU A 497 0.66 -15.68 33.54
CA LEU A 497 1.44 -14.67 34.25
C LEU A 497 1.02 -13.25 33.83
N LEU A 498 0.81 -13.03 32.54
CA LEU A 498 0.43 -11.72 32.00
C LEU A 498 -1.01 -11.32 32.38
N ILE A 499 -1.93 -12.27 32.50
CA ILE A 499 -3.32 -11.98 32.92
C ILE A 499 -3.39 -11.59 34.42
N SER A 500 -2.40 -11.95 35.22
CA SER A 500 -2.40 -11.67 36.66
C SER A 500 -2.50 -10.17 36.98
N ASP A 501 -3.24 -9.85 38.04
CA ASP A 501 -3.40 -8.46 38.50
C ASP A 501 -2.08 -7.79 38.86
N GLU A 502 -1.12 -8.56 39.34
CA GLU A 502 0.23 -8.10 39.67
C GLU A 502 0.91 -7.52 38.43
N ILE A 503 1.04 -8.28 37.35
CA ILE A 503 1.69 -7.83 36.11
C ILE A 503 0.86 -6.74 35.42
N ARG A 504 -0.47 -6.89 35.40
CA ARG A 504 -1.37 -5.87 34.84
C ARG A 504 -1.19 -4.51 35.50
N SER A 505 -0.95 -4.46 36.81
CA SER A 505 -0.75 -3.20 37.55
C SER A 505 0.55 -2.47 37.20
N ILE A 506 1.54 -3.18 36.66
CA ILE A 506 2.84 -2.65 36.24
C ILE A 506 2.70 -1.78 34.98
N SER A 507 1.74 -2.10 34.12
CA SER A 507 1.47 -1.42 32.83
C SER A 507 1.05 0.06 32.91
N LYS A 508 0.85 0.62 34.12
CA LYS A 508 0.45 2.03 34.34
C LYS A 508 1.43 3.06 33.77
N TYR A 509 2.62 2.64 33.35
CA TYR A 509 3.62 3.50 32.71
C TYR A 509 3.81 3.11 31.24
N LYS A 510 3.33 3.97 30.33
CA LYS A 510 3.78 4.15 28.95
C LYS A 510 4.22 2.88 28.19
N LEU A 511 3.34 1.89 28.08
CA LEU A 511 3.34 1.02 26.88
C LEU A 511 3.39 1.97 25.69
N LEU A 512 4.41 1.84 24.82
CA LEU A 512 4.70 2.82 23.77
C LEU A 512 3.42 3.15 22.99
N SER A 513 2.87 4.33 23.24
CA SER A 513 1.59 4.81 22.67
C SER A 513 1.59 4.98 21.15
N ARG A 514 2.67 4.58 20.48
CA ARG A 514 2.99 4.98 19.11
C ARG A 514 3.16 3.83 18.14
N GLN A 515 3.32 2.59 18.60
CA GLN A 515 3.09 1.44 17.73
C GLN A 515 1.57 1.25 17.69
N ARG A 516 0.90 2.04 16.84
CA ARG A 516 -0.51 1.84 16.51
C ARG A 516 -0.62 0.46 15.88
N ASN A 517 -0.84 -0.56 16.71
CA ASN A 517 -1.18 -1.89 16.25
C ASN A 517 -2.22 -1.76 15.14
N ARG A 518 -2.04 -2.49 14.02
CA ARG A 518 -3.02 -2.57 12.91
C ARG A 518 -4.46 -2.77 13.41
N ILE A 519 -4.56 -3.36 14.59
CA ILE A 519 -5.78 -3.63 15.31
C ILE A 519 -6.43 -2.32 15.81
N VAL A 520 -5.77 -1.26 16.27
CA VAL A 520 -6.45 -0.11 16.90
C VAL A 520 -5.91 1.22 16.36
N SER A 521 -6.25 1.56 15.11
CA SER A 521 -5.67 2.71 14.42
C SER A 521 -6.21 4.08 14.84
N ASN A 522 -7.27 4.21 15.66
CA ASN A 522 -7.94 5.50 15.82
C ASN A 522 -8.58 5.84 17.18
N PHE A 523 -8.15 5.27 18.32
CA PHE A 523 -8.87 5.51 19.60
C PHE A 523 -8.17 6.35 20.65
N THR A 524 -8.96 7.32 21.14
CA THR A 524 -8.65 8.40 22.06
C THR A 524 -9.41 8.17 23.37
N LYS A 525 -8.91 7.28 24.23
CA LYS A 525 -8.90 7.44 25.69
C LYS A 525 -7.58 6.87 26.16
N ASP A 526 -6.80 7.68 26.87
CA ASP A 526 -5.45 7.34 27.27
C ASP A 526 -5.44 6.46 28.53
N ASP A 527 -6.08 5.27 28.47
CA ASP A 527 -6.15 4.34 29.60
C ASP A 527 -5.08 3.23 29.47
N ALA A 528 -4.23 3.10 30.49
CA ALA A 528 -3.21 2.07 30.58
C ALA A 528 -3.80 0.65 30.52
N ARG A 529 -5.01 0.46 31.06
CA ARG A 529 -5.69 -0.84 31.04
C ARG A 529 -6.02 -1.28 29.62
N GLU A 530 -6.59 -0.39 28.82
CA GLU A 530 -6.92 -0.68 27.41
C GLU A 530 -5.68 -1.06 26.61
N ARG A 531 -4.56 -0.34 26.81
CA ARG A 531 -3.29 -0.66 26.12
C ARG A 531 -2.77 -2.05 26.46
N TYR A 532 -2.92 -2.46 27.72
CA TYR A 532 -2.52 -3.79 28.15
C TYR A 532 -3.40 -4.89 27.53
N ASP A 533 -4.71 -4.69 27.51
CA ASP A 533 -5.64 -5.63 26.88
C ASP A 533 -5.45 -5.73 25.36
N VAL A 534 -5.08 -4.62 24.71
CA VAL A 534 -4.68 -4.63 23.30
C VAL A 534 -3.44 -5.47 23.09
N MET A 535 -2.42 -5.36 23.95
CA MET A 535 -1.24 -6.23 23.89
C MET A 535 -1.63 -7.70 24.06
N LEU A 536 -2.41 -8.05 25.08
CA LEU A 536 -2.87 -9.44 25.30
C LEU A 536 -3.62 -9.99 24.08
N MET A 537 -4.51 -9.18 23.49
CA MET A 537 -5.24 -9.52 22.28
C MET A 537 -4.31 -9.66 21.05
N SER A 538 -3.21 -8.91 20.97
CA SER A 538 -2.23 -9.03 19.89
C SER A 538 -1.45 -10.34 19.98
N ILE A 539 -0.99 -10.75 21.17
CA ILE A 539 -0.18 -11.98 21.35
C ILE A 539 -1.02 -13.27 21.42
N MET A 540 -2.34 -13.15 21.54
CA MET A 540 -3.28 -14.27 21.65
C MET A 540 -3.16 -15.25 20.47
N ASN A 541 -2.87 -16.52 20.77
CA ASN A 541 -3.01 -17.63 19.83
C ASN A 541 -4.41 -18.24 19.96
N THR A 542 -5.25 -18.00 18.97
CA THR A 542 -6.65 -18.48 18.89
C THR A 542 -6.79 -19.99 18.71
N ASN A 543 -5.69 -20.70 18.40
CA ASN A 543 -5.69 -22.14 18.12
C ASN A 543 -5.29 -23.01 19.32
N HIS A 544 -4.90 -22.40 20.45
CA HIS A 544 -4.45 -23.13 21.63
C HIS A 544 -5.53 -23.09 22.72
N GLU A 545 -6.18 -24.24 22.95
CA GLU A 545 -7.43 -24.35 23.73
C GLU A 545 -7.31 -23.80 25.17
N GLU A 546 -6.23 -24.14 25.87
CA GLU A 546 -6.04 -23.72 27.27
C GLU A 546 -5.89 -22.20 27.39
N THR A 547 -5.15 -21.57 26.48
CA THR A 547 -4.94 -20.12 26.47
C THR A 547 -6.20 -19.38 26.03
N VAL A 548 -7.00 -19.98 25.14
CA VAL A 548 -8.31 -19.45 24.72
C VAL A 548 -9.28 -19.42 25.90
N ALA A 549 -9.32 -20.48 26.72
CA ALA A 549 -10.19 -20.52 27.90
C ALA A 549 -9.86 -19.41 28.90
N LEU A 550 -8.56 -19.23 29.21
CA LEU A 550 -8.09 -18.17 30.12
C LEU A 550 -8.42 -16.76 29.61
N LEU A 551 -8.21 -16.50 28.32
CA LEU A 551 -8.54 -15.19 27.73
C LEU A 551 -10.04 -14.93 27.70
N LYS A 552 -10.86 -15.96 27.46
CA LYS A 552 -12.32 -15.83 27.52
C LYS A 552 -12.76 -15.40 28.92
N GLU A 553 -12.23 -16.01 29.96
CA GLU A 553 -12.53 -15.62 31.34
C GLU A 553 -12.11 -14.18 31.63
N HIS A 554 -10.84 -13.83 31.34
CA HIS A 554 -10.30 -12.47 31.54
C HIS A 554 -11.12 -11.40 30.82
N PHE A 555 -11.35 -11.57 29.51
CA PHE A 555 -12.08 -10.57 28.75
C PHE A 555 -13.57 -10.54 29.08
N THR A 556 -14.18 -11.65 29.54
CA THR A 556 -15.58 -11.64 30.03
C THR A 556 -15.71 -10.75 31.26
N GLN A 557 -14.79 -10.85 32.21
CA GLN A 557 -14.75 -9.93 33.35
C GLN A 557 -14.62 -8.47 32.86
N GLY A 558 -13.72 -8.22 31.92
CA GLY A 558 -13.53 -6.88 31.35
C GLY A 558 -14.78 -6.34 30.62
N ALA A 559 -15.47 -7.18 29.86
CA ALA A 559 -16.69 -6.83 29.14
C ALA A 559 -17.85 -6.52 30.10
N ASN A 560 -17.97 -7.26 31.21
CA ASN A 560 -18.96 -7.00 32.26
C ASN A 560 -18.75 -5.65 32.97
N GLU A 561 -17.50 -5.21 33.09
CA GLU A 561 -17.17 -3.87 33.62
C GLU A 561 -17.43 -2.74 32.59
N CYS A 562 -17.64 -3.10 31.32
CA CYS A 562 -17.96 -2.20 30.20
C CYS A 562 -16.97 -1.04 29.97
N TYR A 563 -15.75 -1.05 30.53
CA TYR A 563 -14.85 0.11 30.48
C TYR A 563 -14.37 0.49 29.07
N SER A 564 -14.40 -0.45 28.11
CA SER A 564 -13.90 -0.29 26.75
C SER A 564 -14.51 -1.34 25.81
N GLU A 565 -14.49 -1.10 24.50
CA GLU A 565 -14.85 -2.11 23.49
C GLU A 565 -13.81 -3.23 23.32
N ILE A 566 -12.58 -3.04 23.81
CA ILE A 566 -11.46 -3.98 23.57
C ILE A 566 -11.79 -5.41 24.06
N PRO A 567 -12.33 -5.64 25.27
CA PRO A 567 -12.73 -6.97 25.71
C PRO A 567 -13.78 -7.62 24.81
N VAL A 568 -14.75 -6.84 24.33
CA VAL A 568 -15.82 -7.34 23.44
C VAL A 568 -15.24 -7.80 22.10
N ILE A 569 -14.32 -7.01 21.53
CA ILE A 569 -13.60 -7.35 20.30
C ILE A 569 -12.74 -8.61 20.50
N ALA A 570 -12.05 -8.72 21.63
CA ALA A 570 -11.23 -9.89 21.94
C ALA A 570 -12.07 -11.16 22.10
N LEU A 571 -13.21 -11.10 22.81
CA LEU A 571 -14.14 -12.22 22.95
C LEU A 571 -14.71 -12.69 21.61
N HIS A 572 -15.06 -11.75 20.73
CA HIS A 572 -15.50 -12.08 19.38
C HIS A 572 -14.39 -12.80 18.58
N ARG A 573 -13.14 -12.33 18.65
CA ARG A 573 -11.98 -13.03 18.04
C ARG A 573 -11.78 -14.44 18.61
N LEU A 574 -12.13 -14.66 19.88
CA LEU A 574 -12.09 -15.97 20.56
C LEU A 574 -13.32 -16.85 20.25
N GLY A 575 -14.20 -16.41 19.34
CA GLY A 575 -15.39 -17.16 18.90
C GLY A 575 -16.59 -17.05 19.84
N VAL A 576 -16.62 -16.08 20.75
CA VAL A 576 -17.81 -15.81 21.58
C VAL A 576 -18.83 -15.02 20.75
N THR A 577 -20.02 -15.57 20.60
CA THR A 577 -21.12 -14.97 19.81
C THR A 577 -22.12 -14.19 20.67
N GLU A 578 -22.10 -14.38 21.99
CA GLU A 578 -22.99 -13.73 22.95
C GLU A 578 -22.41 -12.40 23.43
N PHE A 579 -22.31 -11.40 22.55
CA PHE A 579 -21.72 -10.09 22.88
C PHE A 579 -22.74 -8.94 22.90
N LYS A 580 -24.01 -9.20 22.55
CA LYS A 580 -25.05 -8.18 22.37
C LYS A 580 -25.20 -7.27 23.60
N GLU A 581 -25.29 -7.87 24.78
CA GLU A 581 -25.49 -7.14 26.03
C GLU A 581 -24.29 -6.27 26.39
N TRP A 582 -23.07 -6.75 26.13
CA TRP A 582 -21.86 -5.95 26.33
C TRP A 582 -21.80 -4.76 25.37
N VAL A 583 -22.13 -4.95 24.08
CA VAL A 583 -22.19 -3.85 23.11
C VAL A 583 -23.18 -2.78 23.57
N VAL A 584 -24.37 -3.19 24.01
CA VAL A 584 -25.38 -2.26 24.55
C VAL A 584 -24.89 -1.56 25.83
N GLY A 585 -24.21 -2.30 26.71
CA GLY A 585 -23.65 -1.78 27.95
C GLY A 585 -22.63 -0.65 27.76
N LEU A 586 -21.82 -0.69 26.70
CA LEU A 586 -20.87 0.39 26.35
C LEU A 586 -21.58 1.74 26.17
N PHE A 587 -22.76 1.76 25.56
CA PHE A 587 -23.51 2.99 25.28
C PHE A 587 -24.32 3.53 26.48
N LEU A 588 -24.35 2.81 27.61
CA LEU A 588 -24.85 3.35 28.88
C LEU A 588 -23.84 4.28 29.55
N GLN A 589 -22.59 4.30 29.08
CA GLN A 589 -21.55 5.15 29.64
C GLN A 589 -21.69 6.61 29.18
N PRO A 590 -21.44 7.60 30.07
CA PRO A 590 -21.56 9.02 29.71
C PRO A 590 -20.62 9.49 28.59
N SER A 591 -19.51 8.77 28.40
CA SER A 591 -18.39 9.20 27.57
C SER A 591 -18.18 8.32 26.34
N TYR A 592 -19.13 7.42 26.02
CA TYR A 592 -19.04 6.55 24.86
C TYR A 592 -19.83 7.15 23.69
N PRO A 593 -19.18 7.56 22.58
CA PRO A 593 -19.86 8.37 21.56
C PRO A 593 -20.73 7.51 20.65
N HIS A 594 -21.93 8.00 20.30
CA HIS A 594 -22.85 7.29 19.41
C HIS A 594 -22.25 6.85 18.05
N TYR A 595 -21.37 7.66 17.47
CA TYR A 595 -20.75 7.38 16.16
C TYR A 595 -19.80 6.17 16.17
N TYR A 596 -19.45 5.63 17.35
CA TYR A 596 -18.67 4.39 17.47
C TYR A 596 -19.46 3.12 17.21
N LEU A 597 -20.80 3.15 17.32
CA LEU A 597 -21.63 1.96 17.11
C LEU A 597 -21.39 1.33 15.74
N GLN A 598 -21.37 2.17 14.70
CA GLN A 598 -21.10 1.72 13.34
C GLN A 598 -19.71 1.08 13.21
N TYR A 599 -18.70 1.73 13.78
CA TYR A 599 -17.34 1.21 13.76
C TYR A 599 -17.27 -0.17 14.42
N LEU A 600 -17.88 -0.30 15.61
CA LEU A 600 -17.86 -1.53 16.38
C LEU A 600 -18.62 -2.66 15.68
N CYS A 601 -19.82 -2.39 15.14
CA CYS A 601 -20.59 -3.37 14.37
C CYS A 601 -19.82 -3.88 13.15
N LYS A 602 -19.18 -2.97 12.39
CA LYS A 602 -18.35 -3.33 11.22
C LYS A 602 -17.18 -4.22 11.64
N ARG A 603 -16.55 -3.90 12.76
CA ARG A 603 -15.37 -4.61 13.25
C ARG A 603 -15.68 -5.99 13.82
N LEU A 604 -16.82 -6.13 14.48
CA LEU A 604 -17.37 -7.42 14.92
C LEU A 604 -18.02 -8.21 13.78
N LYS A 605 -18.00 -7.68 12.53
CA LYS A 605 -18.61 -8.28 11.35
C LYS A 605 -20.05 -8.73 11.60
N LEU A 606 -20.84 -7.88 12.28
CA LEU A 606 -22.22 -8.20 12.60
C LEU A 606 -23.06 -8.28 11.32
N THR A 607 -23.96 -9.26 11.28
CA THR A 607 -24.99 -9.30 10.23
C THR A 607 -25.95 -8.12 10.37
N SER A 608 -26.72 -7.82 9.32
CA SER A 608 -27.79 -6.82 9.38
C SER A 608 -28.77 -7.13 10.51
N GLU A 609 -29.16 -8.40 10.67
CA GLU A 609 -30.04 -8.86 11.76
C GLU A 609 -29.43 -8.62 13.15
N GLN A 610 -28.15 -8.95 13.35
CA GLN A 610 -27.46 -8.71 14.63
C GLN A 610 -27.34 -7.22 14.94
N THR A 611 -27.07 -6.41 13.91
CA THR A 611 -26.97 -4.95 14.03
C THR A 611 -28.33 -4.35 14.39
N ILE A 612 -29.40 -4.78 13.73
CA ILE A 612 -30.78 -4.38 14.05
C ILE A 612 -31.13 -4.78 15.48
N ALA A 613 -30.78 -5.98 15.92
CA ALA A 613 -31.07 -6.42 17.27
C ALA A 613 -30.37 -5.55 18.35
N VAL A 614 -29.12 -5.12 18.11
CA VAL A 614 -28.41 -4.16 18.98
C VAL A 614 -29.14 -2.81 19.00
N LEU A 615 -29.53 -2.32 17.83
CA LEU A 615 -30.29 -1.09 17.66
C LEU A 615 -31.62 -1.10 18.40
N GLU A 616 -32.39 -2.18 18.29
CA GLU A 616 -33.68 -2.34 18.97
C GLU A 616 -33.53 -2.27 20.50
N ASN A 617 -32.47 -2.84 21.07
CA ASN A 617 -32.17 -2.68 22.49
C ASN A 617 -31.84 -1.22 22.86
N LEU A 618 -31.07 -0.52 22.00
CA LEU A 618 -30.78 0.90 22.22
C LEU A 618 -32.05 1.76 22.09
N ILE A 619 -32.98 1.42 21.20
CA ILE A 619 -34.28 2.10 21.06
C ILE A 619 -35.07 2.00 22.37
N GLU A 620 -35.17 0.82 22.97
CA GLU A 620 -35.87 0.65 24.25
C GLU A 620 -35.20 1.45 25.37
N LEU A 621 -33.86 1.45 25.43
CA LEU A 621 -33.12 2.29 26.39
C LEU A 621 -33.30 3.79 26.14
N ALA A 622 -33.43 4.21 24.88
CA ALA A 622 -33.70 5.60 24.51
C ALA A 622 -35.11 6.01 24.94
N LYS A 623 -36.12 5.15 24.75
CA LYS A 623 -37.51 5.36 25.22
C LYS A 623 -37.56 5.53 26.75
N GLU A 624 -36.76 4.75 27.47
CA GLU A 624 -36.61 4.83 28.93
C GLU A 624 -35.72 5.98 29.41
N LYS A 625 -35.15 6.78 28.50
CA LYS A 625 -34.21 7.89 28.79
C LYS A 625 -32.97 7.43 29.57
N LYS A 626 -32.51 6.20 29.35
CA LYS A 626 -31.31 5.61 30.00
C LYS A 626 -30.01 5.88 29.24
N LEU A 627 -30.08 6.22 27.95
CA LEU A 627 -28.91 6.61 27.16
C LEU A 627 -28.46 8.03 27.49
N LYS A 628 -27.14 8.22 27.62
CA LYS A 628 -26.55 9.50 28.05
C LYS A 628 -26.12 10.39 26.88
N ASP A 629 -25.88 9.82 25.71
CA ASP A 629 -25.57 10.58 24.50
C ASP A 629 -26.87 11.14 23.88
N ARG A 630 -26.93 12.47 23.73
CA ARG A 630 -28.07 13.20 23.16
C ARG A 630 -28.39 12.83 21.70
N TYR A 631 -27.45 12.20 20.99
CA TYR A 631 -27.62 11.83 19.59
C TYR A 631 -28.30 10.48 19.39
N PHE A 632 -28.43 9.66 20.43
CA PHE A 632 -29.26 8.45 20.41
C PHE A 632 -30.72 8.78 20.74
N THR A 633 -31.41 9.44 19.81
CA THR A 633 -32.86 9.60 19.89
C THR A 633 -33.56 8.36 19.35
N VAL A 634 -34.77 8.09 19.85
CA VAL A 634 -35.62 6.99 19.35
C VAL A 634 -35.80 7.11 17.84
N GLU A 635 -36.14 8.31 17.35
CA GLU A 635 -36.33 8.61 15.92
C GLU A 635 -35.10 8.23 15.08
N ARG A 636 -33.89 8.65 15.49
CA ARG A 636 -32.67 8.37 14.72
C ARG A 636 -32.32 6.88 14.69
N LEU A 637 -32.50 6.19 15.80
CA LEU A 637 -32.24 4.76 15.87
C LEU A 637 -33.23 3.96 15.01
N GLU A 638 -34.52 4.33 15.05
CA GLU A 638 -35.57 3.74 14.21
C GLU A 638 -35.32 4.01 12.71
N GLU A 639 -34.92 5.23 12.35
CA GLU A 639 -34.51 5.59 10.99
C GLU A 639 -33.35 4.72 10.49
N THR A 640 -32.34 4.45 11.33
CA THR A 640 -31.25 3.56 10.91
C THR A 640 -31.68 2.10 10.78
N VAL A 641 -32.51 1.59 11.69
CA VAL A 641 -33.06 0.22 11.55
C VAL A 641 -33.76 0.07 10.20
N GLU A 642 -34.56 1.05 9.80
CA GLU A 642 -35.29 1.02 8.53
C GLU A 642 -34.36 1.09 7.32
N ARG A 643 -33.29 1.89 7.40
CA ARG A 643 -32.27 1.93 6.34
C ARG A 643 -31.56 0.59 6.15
N ILE A 644 -31.15 -0.05 7.24
CA ILE A 644 -30.47 -1.36 7.19
C ILE A 644 -31.41 -2.45 6.65
N ARG A 645 -32.72 -2.36 6.91
CA ARG A 645 -33.71 -3.29 6.35
C ARG A 645 -33.94 -3.13 4.86
N THR A 646 -33.78 -1.91 4.34
CA THR A 646 -34.09 -1.58 2.93
C THR A 646 -32.89 -1.75 1.99
N ASP A 647 -31.66 -1.65 2.50
CA ASP A 647 -30.44 -1.91 1.74
C ASP A 647 -29.38 -2.51 2.68
N GLU A 648 -28.96 -3.76 2.40
CA GLU A 648 -27.95 -4.46 3.20
C GLU A 648 -26.57 -3.76 3.16
N ASN A 649 -26.34 -2.92 2.15
CA ASN A 649 -25.16 -2.07 2.03
C ASN A 649 -25.44 -0.61 2.42
N ALA A 650 -26.66 -0.27 2.88
CA ALA A 650 -26.95 1.07 3.37
C ALA A 650 -26.11 1.31 4.63
N TYR A 651 -25.05 2.08 4.44
CA TYR A 651 -24.35 2.72 5.55
C TYR A 651 -25.34 3.60 6.33
N TRP A 652 -25.04 3.85 7.61
CA TRP A 652 -25.93 4.43 8.63
C TRP A 652 -26.58 5.76 8.33
#